data_AF-A0A5C7R075-F1
#
_entry.id   AF-A0A5C7R075-F1
#
_cell.length_a   1.000
_cell.length_b   1.000
_cell.length_c   1.000
_cell.angle_alpha   90.00
_cell.angle_beta   90.00
_cell.angle_gamma   90.00
#
_symmetry.space_group_name_H-M   'P 1'
#
loop_
_entity.id
_entity.type
_entity.pdbx_description
1 polymer ?
#
loop_
_entity_poly.entity_id
_entity_poly.type
_entity_poly.pdbx_seq_one_letter_code
_entity_poly.pdbx_strand_id
1 'polypeptide(L)'
;MNRVIPCVLMRAGTSRGPFFLRDWLPADDAARDEALIGAIGASDLLQVDGVGGGSTLTSKVAIVSNSSQPDCDVDYLFAQVGVGQKSVDTRPNCGNMLSGVAPFAIEQGLVTAQDGETTVRVFNVNTRSRIDVTVQTPGRRVTYAGDTGIDGVAGTAAPIRLNFLDAWGSVTGSLFPTGQRIDRIEGLDVTCIDAAMPLVIMRARDLGLSGRETPADLDADRALLERIETVRRAAGAAMGLGDVSGSVVPKPVIASAGADEDSITSRYFTPRRCHASHAVTGAIGVATAFALPGTVASSERPTLGQRRIAVLQPQGRIEVDVQVDGAGDEARIQRAALVRTARKILQGDLHIPDYVFSKPSSGDTLMKPVQALRTAAAAAAVATALTAAPAAFAYPDKVITLVVPTAAGGGNDAMARTIAQKLGPLLGQTIIIDNRAGANGSIASEYVARAAPDGHTLMFGYIGTHAMNPALQKLRYDPVADFEPIGLVGSSPTLMVTNAAAPIKDVKDLVAQLKAKPDKFTYASAGNGTAPHYAAELFKLNAGVVMLGIPYKGSAPAVSDTIGGQTQVMFPSLFTALPHVKSGKLKAMAVAGPKRSALLPDVPTMKEAGVEGVEVEQWYGLFAPAKTPKAIVDQINKALNQVLADKDIEKRIEDHGADVQGSTPAQLGALVKSELAKWKSVVQRAKLTAD
;
A
#
# COMPACT_ATOMS: atom_id res chain seq x y z
N MET A 1 -19.52 0.04 -27.34
CA MET A 1 -19.36 0.92 -26.17
C MET A 1 -18.31 1.96 -26.51
N ASN A 2 -18.49 3.22 -26.10
CA ASN A 2 -17.52 4.26 -26.42
C ASN A 2 -16.22 4.00 -25.64
N ARG A 3 -15.12 3.76 -26.36
CA ARG A 3 -13.80 3.40 -25.77
C ARG A 3 -13.04 4.61 -25.26
N VAL A 4 -13.59 5.78 -25.55
CA VAL A 4 -13.09 7.08 -25.12
C VAL A 4 -14.20 7.69 -24.30
N ILE A 5 -13.93 7.92 -23.02
CA ILE A 5 -14.88 8.58 -22.12
C ILE A 5 -14.28 9.91 -21.64
N PRO A 6 -15.07 10.99 -21.54
CA PRO A 6 -14.58 12.21 -20.92
C PRO A 6 -14.19 11.94 -19.47
N CYS A 7 -13.15 12.61 -18.99
CA CYS A 7 -12.61 12.41 -17.66
C CYS A 7 -12.08 13.74 -17.11
N VAL A 8 -12.38 14.01 -15.84
CA VAL A 8 -11.73 15.08 -15.07
C VAL A 8 -10.96 14.45 -13.93
N LEU A 9 -9.63 14.54 -13.96
CA LEU A 9 -8.79 14.11 -12.85
C LEU A 9 -8.69 15.26 -11.84
N MET A 10 -9.04 15.00 -10.58
CA MET A 10 -8.97 16.01 -9.53
C MET A 10 -8.22 15.50 -8.30
N ARG A 11 -7.55 16.43 -7.61
CA ARG A 11 -7.27 16.28 -6.19
C ARG A 11 -8.50 16.78 -5.43
N ALA A 12 -9.00 15.99 -4.50
CA ALA A 12 -10.13 16.35 -3.65
C ALA A 12 -9.79 15.96 -2.20
N GLY A 13 -9.55 16.98 -1.36
CA GLY A 13 -8.95 16.81 -0.04
C GLY A 13 -7.53 16.24 -0.16
N THR A 14 -7.23 15.21 0.61
CA THR A 14 -5.98 14.45 0.55
C THR A 14 -6.04 13.22 -0.39
N SER A 15 -7.10 13.12 -1.20
CA SER A 15 -7.30 12.04 -2.18
C SER A 15 -7.16 12.55 -3.61
N ARG A 16 -6.94 11.62 -4.56
CA ARG A 16 -6.96 11.89 -6.00
C ARG A 16 -7.75 10.82 -6.74
N GLY A 17 -8.47 11.22 -7.76
CA GLY A 17 -9.21 10.27 -8.60
C GLY A 17 -9.91 10.93 -9.78
N PRO A 18 -10.31 10.16 -10.79
CA PRO A 18 -11.16 10.66 -11.85
C PRO A 18 -12.59 10.92 -11.37
N PHE A 19 -13.17 11.97 -11.95
CA PHE A 19 -14.55 12.39 -11.82
C PHE A 19 -15.24 12.20 -13.17
N PHE A 20 -16.42 11.61 -13.14
CA PHE A 20 -17.24 11.34 -14.32
C PHE A 20 -18.65 11.89 -14.12
N LEU A 21 -19.26 12.41 -15.19
CA LEU A 21 -20.71 12.48 -15.25
C LEU A 21 -21.27 11.06 -15.35
N ARG A 22 -22.42 10.79 -14.71
CA ARG A 22 -23.09 9.49 -14.80
C ARG A 22 -23.34 9.07 -16.25
N ASP A 23 -23.67 10.04 -17.11
CA ASP A 23 -23.98 9.83 -18.53
C ASP A 23 -22.75 9.53 -19.40
N TRP A 24 -21.53 9.77 -18.88
CA TRP A 24 -20.30 9.36 -19.56
C TRP A 24 -19.98 7.87 -19.37
N LEU A 25 -20.63 7.23 -18.40
CA LEU A 25 -20.41 5.84 -18.04
C LEU A 25 -21.58 4.96 -18.51
N PRO A 26 -21.35 3.65 -18.72
CA PRO A 26 -22.42 2.70 -19.04
C PRO A 26 -23.59 2.76 -18.05
N ALA A 27 -24.81 2.64 -18.55
CA ALA A 27 -26.03 2.62 -17.72
C ALA A 27 -26.09 1.37 -16.82
N ASP A 28 -25.58 0.23 -17.30
CA ASP A 28 -25.47 -1.01 -16.53
C ASP A 28 -24.33 -0.94 -15.50
N ASP A 29 -24.61 -1.39 -14.28
CA ASP A 29 -23.68 -1.30 -13.15
C ASP A 29 -22.45 -2.19 -13.31
N ALA A 30 -22.61 -3.40 -13.86
CA ALA A 30 -21.47 -4.28 -14.11
C ALA A 30 -20.56 -3.70 -15.20
N ALA A 31 -21.15 -3.19 -16.28
CA ALA A 31 -20.39 -2.56 -17.35
C ALA A 31 -19.75 -1.23 -16.93
N ARG A 32 -20.40 -0.48 -16.02
CA ARG A 32 -19.80 0.68 -15.35
C ARG A 32 -18.57 0.25 -14.56
N ASP A 33 -18.67 -0.78 -13.73
CA ASP A 33 -17.56 -1.23 -12.88
C ASP A 33 -16.36 -1.69 -13.71
N GLU A 34 -16.61 -2.38 -14.83
CA GLU A 34 -15.56 -2.68 -15.82
C GLU A 34 -14.94 -1.39 -16.38
N ALA A 35 -15.75 -0.41 -16.81
CA ALA A 35 -15.21 0.87 -17.26
C ALA A 35 -14.34 1.57 -16.18
N LEU A 36 -14.72 1.49 -14.90
CA LEU A 36 -13.93 2.04 -13.80
C LEU A 36 -12.62 1.27 -13.57
N ILE A 37 -12.65 -0.06 -13.66
CA ILE A 37 -11.46 -0.93 -13.59
C ILE A 37 -10.46 -0.53 -14.66
N GLY A 38 -10.92 -0.34 -15.90
CA GLY A 38 -10.09 0.07 -17.02
C GLY A 38 -9.60 1.52 -16.89
N ALA A 39 -10.48 2.45 -16.49
CA ALA A 39 -10.11 3.84 -16.28
C ALA A 39 -8.99 4.01 -15.24
N ILE A 40 -9.08 3.26 -14.13
CA ILE A 40 -8.10 3.31 -13.06
C ILE A 40 -6.86 2.46 -13.37
N GLY A 41 -6.96 1.39 -14.15
CA GLY A 41 -5.90 0.40 -14.33
C GLY A 41 -5.85 -0.60 -13.16
N ALA A 42 -7.00 -0.95 -12.58
CA ALA A 42 -7.12 -1.68 -11.31
C ALA A 42 -6.45 -3.06 -11.31
N SER A 43 -6.31 -3.68 -12.49
CA SER A 43 -5.69 -4.99 -12.68
C SER A 43 -4.18 -4.98 -12.39
N ASP A 44 -3.56 -3.79 -12.35
CA ASP A 44 -2.14 -3.61 -12.03
C ASP A 44 -1.97 -2.96 -10.64
N LEU A 45 -0.96 -3.41 -9.90
CA LEU A 45 -0.60 -2.87 -8.58
C LEU A 45 -0.04 -1.44 -8.69
N LEU A 46 0.66 -1.11 -9.77
CA LEU A 46 1.12 0.26 -10.04
C LEU A 46 0.08 1.09 -10.76
N GLN A 47 -0.93 0.45 -11.34
CA GLN A 47 -1.99 1.06 -12.14
C GLN A 47 -1.45 1.82 -13.35
N VAL A 48 -0.37 1.31 -13.98
CA VAL A 48 0.33 2.00 -15.08
C VAL A 48 -0.50 2.15 -16.35
N ASP A 49 -1.49 1.28 -16.53
CA ASP A 49 -2.40 1.24 -17.68
C ASP A 49 -3.72 1.98 -17.40
N GLY A 50 -3.69 2.97 -16.50
CA GLY A 50 -4.84 3.82 -16.17
C GLY A 50 -4.44 5.07 -15.41
N VAL A 51 -5.43 5.85 -14.94
CA VAL A 51 -5.18 7.11 -14.20
C VAL A 51 -4.98 6.90 -12.69
N GLY A 52 -4.96 5.64 -12.25
CA GLY A 52 -4.61 5.26 -10.89
C GLY A 52 -3.21 5.72 -10.48
N GLY A 53 -2.88 5.52 -9.21
CA GLY A 53 -1.57 5.93 -8.67
C GLY A 53 -0.93 4.86 -7.79
N GLY A 54 -1.38 3.61 -7.89
CA GLY A 54 -0.83 2.47 -7.14
C GLY A 54 -1.09 2.53 -5.63
N SER A 55 -2.04 3.35 -5.17
CA SER A 55 -2.40 3.47 -3.76
C SER A 55 -3.91 3.63 -3.59
N THR A 56 -4.43 3.27 -2.42
CA THR A 56 -5.85 3.43 -2.09
C THR A 56 -6.30 4.89 -2.06
N LEU A 57 -5.38 5.84 -1.86
CA LEU A 57 -5.65 7.29 -1.87
C LEU A 57 -5.79 7.86 -3.29
N THR A 58 -5.20 7.17 -4.27
CA THR A 58 -5.15 7.56 -5.69
C THR A 58 -5.91 6.59 -6.60
N SER A 59 -6.68 5.66 -6.02
CA SER A 59 -7.50 4.66 -6.71
C SER A 59 -8.97 4.82 -6.31
N LYS A 60 -9.53 5.99 -6.62
CA LYS A 60 -10.84 6.43 -6.19
C LYS A 60 -11.59 7.04 -7.35
N VAL A 61 -12.90 6.83 -7.42
CA VAL A 61 -13.73 7.42 -8.47
C VAL A 61 -14.88 8.19 -7.83
N ALA A 62 -15.22 9.33 -8.42
CA ALA A 62 -16.44 10.07 -8.14
C ALA A 62 -17.32 10.10 -9.39
N ILE A 63 -18.58 9.69 -9.24
CA ILE A 63 -19.59 9.75 -10.31
C ILE A 63 -20.65 10.76 -9.88
N VAL A 64 -20.92 11.74 -10.72
CA VAL A 64 -21.82 12.86 -10.41
C VAL A 64 -22.92 12.97 -11.47
N SER A 65 -24.14 13.26 -11.05
CA SER A 65 -25.28 13.54 -11.93
C SER A 65 -26.20 14.59 -11.34
N ASN A 66 -27.17 15.08 -12.11
CA ASN A 66 -28.30 15.80 -11.53
C ASN A 66 -29.02 14.89 -10.52
N SER A 67 -29.43 15.46 -9.39
CA SER A 67 -30.14 14.67 -8.38
C SER A 67 -31.59 14.46 -8.78
N SER A 68 -32.10 13.27 -8.46
CA SER A 68 -33.54 12.99 -8.46
C SER A 68 -34.18 13.19 -7.07
N GLN A 69 -33.37 13.45 -6.05
CA GLN A 69 -33.87 13.65 -4.69
C GLN A 69 -34.40 15.07 -4.52
N PRO A 70 -35.56 15.25 -3.84
CA PRO A 70 -36.02 16.57 -3.46
C PRO A 70 -34.95 17.36 -2.71
N ASP A 71 -34.87 18.66 -3.02
CA ASP A 71 -33.95 19.62 -2.40
C ASP A 71 -32.45 19.38 -2.64
N CYS A 72 -32.05 18.41 -3.46
CA CYS A 72 -30.65 18.17 -3.81
C CYS A 72 -30.36 18.63 -5.25
N ASP A 73 -29.18 19.22 -5.46
CA ASP A 73 -28.76 19.68 -6.79
C ASP A 73 -28.16 18.53 -7.59
N VAL A 74 -27.27 17.75 -6.95
CA VAL A 74 -26.52 16.67 -7.60
C VAL A 74 -26.48 15.40 -6.76
N ASP A 75 -26.47 14.26 -7.44
CA ASP A 75 -26.14 12.97 -6.86
C ASP A 75 -24.63 12.74 -6.95
N TYR A 76 -24.05 12.14 -5.90
CA TYR A 76 -22.66 11.72 -5.84
C TYR A 76 -22.58 10.25 -5.43
N LEU A 77 -22.01 9.44 -6.31
CA LEU A 77 -21.66 8.05 -6.04
C LEU A 77 -20.13 7.92 -5.98
N PHE A 78 -19.62 7.52 -4.82
CA PHE A 78 -18.23 7.14 -4.63
C PHE A 78 -18.02 5.68 -5.02
N ALA A 79 -16.87 5.39 -5.64
CA ALA A 79 -16.39 4.03 -5.81
C ALA A 79 -14.92 3.91 -5.42
N GLN A 80 -14.61 2.95 -4.54
CA GLN A 80 -13.24 2.53 -4.26
C GLN A 80 -12.86 1.45 -5.28
N VAL A 81 -11.84 1.72 -6.10
CA VAL A 81 -11.36 0.75 -7.09
C VAL A 81 -10.14 0.03 -6.54
N GLY A 82 -10.05 -1.27 -6.78
CA GLY A 82 -8.95 -2.14 -6.34
C GLY A 82 -7.59 -1.70 -6.89
N VAL A 83 -6.53 -2.00 -6.12
CA VAL A 83 -5.13 -1.83 -6.54
C VAL A 83 -4.55 -3.23 -6.69
N GLY A 84 -4.21 -3.62 -7.91
CA GLY A 84 -3.75 -5.00 -8.20
C GLY A 84 -4.84 -6.06 -8.22
N GLN A 85 -6.11 -5.67 -8.22
CA GLN A 85 -7.25 -6.57 -8.25
C GLN A 85 -8.42 -5.91 -8.98
N LYS A 86 -9.12 -6.69 -9.81
CA LYS A 86 -10.32 -6.26 -10.54
C LYS A 86 -11.52 -6.20 -9.60
N SER A 87 -11.63 -5.12 -8.84
CA SER A 87 -12.77 -4.90 -7.94
C SER A 87 -13.16 -3.43 -7.85
N VAL A 88 -14.45 -3.22 -7.65
CA VAL A 88 -15.06 -1.92 -7.38
C VAL A 88 -15.94 -2.09 -6.14
N ASP A 89 -15.77 -1.22 -5.15
CA ASP A 89 -16.58 -1.20 -3.93
C ASP A 89 -17.28 0.15 -3.79
N THR A 90 -18.60 0.15 -3.95
CA THR A 90 -19.50 1.30 -3.84
C THR A 90 -20.25 1.33 -2.51
N ARG A 91 -19.92 0.46 -1.55
CA ARG A 91 -20.52 0.53 -0.20
C ARG A 91 -20.00 1.70 0.64
N PRO A 92 -18.69 2.01 0.68
CA PRO A 92 -18.22 3.12 1.49
C PRO A 92 -18.53 4.48 0.85
N ASN A 93 -18.46 5.54 1.63
CA ASN A 93 -18.34 6.92 1.16
C ASN A 93 -16.90 7.43 1.38
N CYS A 94 -16.47 8.43 0.60
CA CYS A 94 -15.24 9.17 0.81
C CYS A 94 -15.49 10.68 0.94
N GLY A 95 -15.39 11.20 2.16
CA GLY A 95 -15.52 12.64 2.44
C GLY A 95 -14.41 13.50 1.83
N ASN A 96 -13.24 12.94 1.50
CA ASN A 96 -12.21 13.66 0.74
C ASN A 96 -12.65 13.90 -0.70
N MET A 97 -13.06 12.84 -1.42
CA MET A 97 -13.51 12.95 -2.81
C MET A 97 -14.74 13.84 -2.96
N LEU A 98 -15.63 13.86 -1.95
CA LEU A 98 -16.78 14.77 -1.89
C LEU A 98 -16.41 16.25 -2.09
N SER A 99 -15.23 16.68 -1.63
CA SER A 99 -14.78 18.08 -1.82
C SER A 99 -14.55 18.49 -3.28
N GLY A 100 -14.41 17.52 -4.20
CA GLY A 100 -14.31 17.78 -5.63
C GLY A 100 -15.67 17.86 -6.34
N VAL A 101 -16.77 17.47 -5.68
CA VAL A 101 -18.08 17.29 -6.34
C VAL A 101 -18.69 18.62 -6.78
N ALA A 102 -18.78 19.62 -5.91
CA ALA A 102 -19.35 20.93 -6.27
C ALA A 102 -18.52 21.66 -7.35
N PRO A 103 -17.17 21.75 -7.23
CA PRO A 103 -16.35 22.31 -8.31
C PRO A 103 -16.57 21.60 -9.64
N PHE A 104 -16.62 20.26 -9.64
CA PHE A 104 -16.87 19.46 -10.84
C PHE A 104 -18.26 19.75 -11.41
N ALA A 105 -19.31 19.70 -10.60
CA ALA A 105 -20.69 19.93 -11.01
C ALA A 105 -20.89 21.31 -11.66
N ILE A 106 -20.28 22.35 -11.10
CA ILE A 106 -20.33 23.72 -11.64
C ILE A 106 -19.60 23.77 -12.99
N GLU A 107 -18.37 23.27 -13.06
CA GLU A 107 -17.57 23.33 -14.30
C GLU A 107 -18.10 22.45 -15.42
N GLN A 108 -18.83 21.36 -15.10
CA GLN A 108 -19.50 20.50 -16.07
C GLN A 108 -20.94 20.95 -16.38
N GLY A 109 -21.40 22.07 -15.83
CA GLY A 109 -22.69 22.68 -16.15
C GLY A 109 -23.92 22.00 -15.51
N LEU A 110 -23.73 21.18 -14.49
CA LEU A 110 -24.85 20.64 -13.69
C LEU A 110 -25.46 21.70 -12.76
N VAL A 111 -24.64 22.65 -12.29
CA VAL A 111 -25.06 23.70 -11.37
C VAL A 111 -24.61 25.07 -11.86
N THR A 112 -25.52 26.04 -11.83
CA THR A 112 -25.20 27.44 -12.16
C THR A 112 -24.52 28.12 -10.97
N ALA A 113 -23.31 28.64 -11.18
CA ALA A 113 -22.56 29.34 -10.14
C ALA A 113 -23.20 30.69 -9.76
N GLN A 114 -23.23 30.96 -8.45
CA GLN A 114 -23.51 32.27 -7.87
C GLN A 114 -22.22 33.09 -7.77
N ASP A 115 -22.35 34.41 -7.67
CA ASP A 115 -21.19 35.27 -7.50
C ASP A 115 -20.72 35.27 -6.04
N GLY A 116 -19.41 35.28 -5.82
CA GLY A 116 -18.80 35.14 -4.49
C GLY A 116 -18.66 33.68 -4.06
N GLU A 117 -19.74 33.07 -3.57
CA GLU A 117 -19.78 31.66 -3.14
C GLU A 117 -20.96 30.92 -3.74
N THR A 118 -20.78 29.64 -4.07
CA THR A 118 -21.87 28.75 -4.50
C THR A 118 -21.97 27.58 -3.54
N THR A 119 -23.15 27.35 -2.98
CA THR A 119 -23.46 26.13 -2.21
C THR A 119 -24.20 25.15 -3.10
N VAL A 120 -23.68 23.93 -3.19
CA VAL A 120 -24.30 22.81 -3.89
C VAL A 120 -24.76 21.78 -2.87
N ARG A 121 -26.05 21.47 -2.83
CA ARG A 121 -26.57 20.37 -2.02
C ARG A 121 -26.36 19.04 -2.73
N VAL A 122 -25.46 18.24 -2.18
CA VAL A 122 -25.08 16.93 -2.71
C VAL A 122 -25.84 15.83 -1.98
N PHE A 123 -26.53 14.97 -2.72
CA PHE A 123 -27.03 13.70 -2.21
C PHE A 123 -25.98 12.62 -2.41
N ASN A 124 -25.50 12.04 -1.31
CA ASN A 124 -24.55 10.94 -1.36
C ASN A 124 -25.28 9.62 -1.57
N VAL A 125 -25.13 9.00 -2.74
CA VAL A 125 -25.83 7.77 -3.09
C VAL A 125 -25.40 6.59 -2.20
N ASN A 126 -24.13 6.54 -1.79
CA ASN A 126 -23.60 5.45 -0.95
C ASN A 126 -24.26 5.41 0.43
N THR A 127 -24.42 6.59 1.05
CA THR A 127 -24.88 6.72 2.45
C THR A 127 -26.26 7.35 2.58
N ARG A 128 -26.89 7.74 1.46
CA ARG A 128 -28.17 8.45 1.44
C ARG A 128 -28.21 9.74 2.26
N SER A 129 -27.05 10.35 2.50
CA SER A 129 -26.93 11.57 3.30
C SER A 129 -26.85 12.81 2.42
N ARG A 130 -27.28 13.95 2.96
CA ARG A 130 -27.26 15.27 2.34
C ARG A 130 -26.10 16.09 2.90
N ILE A 131 -25.33 16.68 2.00
CA ILE A 131 -24.19 17.51 2.34
C ILE A 131 -24.26 18.81 1.54
N ASP A 132 -24.24 19.94 2.23
CA ASP A 132 -24.01 21.23 1.58
C ASP A 132 -22.51 21.40 1.34
N VAL A 133 -22.12 21.58 0.08
CA VAL A 133 -20.74 21.80 -0.35
C VAL A 133 -20.62 23.23 -0.87
N THR A 134 -20.02 24.11 -0.06
CA THR A 134 -19.82 25.53 -0.42
C THR A 134 -18.43 25.74 -0.99
N VAL A 135 -18.36 26.36 -2.17
CA VAL A 135 -17.13 26.64 -2.92
C VAL A 135 -17.03 28.12 -3.28
N GLN A 136 -15.81 28.61 -3.46
CA GLN A 136 -15.54 29.98 -3.87
C GLN A 136 -15.75 30.13 -5.39
N THR A 137 -16.63 31.06 -5.78
CA THR A 137 -17.02 31.34 -7.17
C THR A 137 -17.02 32.83 -7.55
N PRO A 138 -15.94 33.59 -7.31
CA PRO A 138 -15.87 34.99 -7.70
C PRO A 138 -16.03 35.15 -9.22
N GLY A 139 -16.86 36.09 -9.66
CA GLY A 139 -17.21 36.25 -11.07
C GLY A 139 -18.00 35.06 -11.62
N ARG A 140 -18.72 34.33 -10.76
CA ARG A 140 -19.48 33.11 -11.08
C ARG A 140 -18.60 32.00 -11.69
N ARG A 141 -17.33 31.91 -11.29
CA ARG A 141 -16.38 30.88 -11.73
C ARG A 141 -15.67 30.29 -10.55
N VAL A 142 -15.55 28.96 -10.52
CA VAL A 142 -14.79 28.25 -9.49
C VAL A 142 -13.36 28.79 -9.44
N THR A 143 -12.90 29.17 -8.26
CA THR A 143 -11.48 29.43 -8.00
C THR A 143 -10.89 28.30 -7.17
N TYR A 144 -9.72 27.81 -7.57
CA TYR A 144 -8.92 26.85 -6.80
C TYR A 144 -7.82 27.53 -5.99
N ALA A 145 -7.53 28.81 -6.24
CA ALA A 145 -6.50 29.57 -5.55
C ALA A 145 -7.05 30.15 -4.23
N GLY A 146 -6.25 30.07 -3.17
CA GLY A 146 -6.57 30.58 -1.84
C GLY A 146 -5.44 30.33 -0.85
N ASP A 147 -5.64 30.76 0.38
CA ASP A 147 -4.68 30.74 1.49
C ASP A 147 -4.92 29.59 2.49
N THR A 148 -5.92 28.76 2.24
CA THR A 148 -6.25 27.63 3.14
C THR A 148 -5.28 26.47 2.92
N GLY A 149 -4.52 26.13 3.96
CA GLY A 149 -3.71 24.92 4.04
C GLY A 149 -4.51 23.75 4.62
N ILE A 150 -4.20 22.52 4.18
CA ILE A 150 -4.68 21.30 4.85
C ILE A 150 -3.51 20.32 4.99
N ASP A 151 -3.44 19.64 6.14
CA ASP A 151 -2.39 18.65 6.39
C ASP A 151 -2.43 17.52 5.35
N GLY A 152 -1.25 17.15 4.85
CA GLY A 152 -1.09 16.13 3.79
C GLY A 152 -1.13 16.67 2.35
N VAL A 153 -1.28 17.98 2.14
CA VAL A 153 -1.20 18.62 0.82
C VAL A 153 -0.22 19.80 0.87
N ALA A 154 0.69 19.87 -0.09
CA ALA A 154 1.63 20.98 -0.19
C ALA A 154 0.95 22.27 -0.67
N GLY A 155 1.35 23.40 -0.07
CA GLY A 155 0.86 24.73 -0.42
C GLY A 155 -0.55 25.03 0.13
N THR A 156 -1.21 26.01 -0.48
CA THR A 156 -2.55 26.48 -0.10
C THR A 156 -3.49 26.50 -1.30
N ALA A 157 -4.80 26.48 -1.03
CA ALA A 157 -5.85 26.51 -2.04
C ALA A 157 -7.13 27.17 -1.51
N ALA A 158 -8.13 27.37 -2.37
CA ALA A 158 -9.43 27.89 -1.97
C ALA A 158 -10.13 26.95 -0.98
N PRO A 159 -10.77 27.49 0.08
CA PRO A 159 -11.52 26.68 1.03
C PRO A 159 -12.78 26.12 0.38
N ILE A 160 -13.09 24.87 0.72
CA ILE A 160 -14.34 24.19 0.39
C ILE A 160 -14.95 23.72 1.70
N ARG A 161 -16.12 24.25 2.05
CA ARG A 161 -16.83 23.88 3.28
C ARG A 161 -17.74 22.70 2.99
N LEU A 162 -17.52 21.59 3.68
CA LEU A 162 -18.40 20.42 3.66
C LEU A 162 -19.26 20.45 4.91
N ASN A 163 -20.58 20.54 4.77
CA ASN A 163 -21.51 20.65 5.87
C ASN A 163 -22.54 19.51 5.82
N PHE A 164 -22.37 18.52 6.68
CA PHE A 164 -23.18 17.31 6.73
C PHE A 164 -24.46 17.60 7.52
N LEU A 165 -25.62 17.39 6.89
CA LEU A 165 -26.93 17.78 7.42
C LEU A 165 -27.61 16.66 8.20
N ASP A 166 -27.48 15.42 7.72
CA ASP A 166 -28.22 14.27 8.24
C ASP A 166 -27.43 12.96 8.12
N ALA A 167 -26.11 13.03 8.33
CA ALA A 167 -25.24 11.86 8.26
C ALA A 167 -25.34 10.94 9.50
N TRP A 168 -26.34 11.13 10.35
CA TRP A 168 -26.51 10.45 11.64
C TRP A 168 -27.32 9.16 11.43
N GLY A 169 -26.69 8.00 11.60
CA GLY A 169 -27.31 6.70 11.32
C GLY A 169 -27.46 6.38 9.83
N SER A 170 -26.67 7.01 8.97
CA SER A 170 -26.80 6.89 7.51
C SER A 170 -26.63 5.46 6.96
N VAL A 171 -25.96 4.57 7.69
CA VAL A 171 -25.71 3.17 7.32
C VAL A 171 -26.53 2.23 8.19
N THR A 172 -26.66 2.50 9.49
CA THR A 172 -27.28 1.61 10.49
C THR A 172 -28.72 1.98 10.85
N GLY A 173 -29.20 3.15 10.42
CA GLY A 173 -30.51 3.71 10.78
C GLY A 173 -30.55 4.48 12.11
N SER A 174 -29.47 4.50 12.90
CA SER A 174 -29.40 5.21 14.18
C SER A 174 -27.99 5.74 14.45
N LEU A 175 -27.89 6.93 15.06
CA LEU A 175 -26.61 7.50 15.49
C LEU A 175 -25.87 6.57 16.46
N PHE A 176 -26.60 5.94 17.39
CA PHE A 176 -26.08 4.93 18.31
C PHE A 176 -26.79 3.60 17.99
N PRO A 177 -26.20 2.75 17.14
CA PRO A 177 -26.90 1.58 16.58
C PRO A 177 -27.26 0.52 17.63
N THR A 178 -26.51 0.47 18.73
CA THR A 178 -26.76 -0.44 19.86
C THR A 178 -27.85 0.08 20.81
N GLY A 179 -28.33 1.31 20.59
CA GLY A 179 -29.22 2.03 21.51
C GLY A 179 -28.52 2.64 22.72
N GLN A 180 -27.21 2.39 22.90
CA GLN A 180 -26.41 2.88 24.01
C GLN A 180 -25.30 3.80 23.52
N ARG A 181 -24.93 4.80 24.33
CA ARG A 181 -23.75 5.65 24.04
C ARG A 181 -22.43 4.98 24.44
N ILE A 182 -22.47 4.05 25.41
CA ILE A 182 -21.36 3.19 25.82
C ILE A 182 -21.85 1.75 25.90
N ASP A 183 -21.15 0.85 25.21
CA ASP A 183 -21.33 -0.59 25.26
C ASP A 183 -20.15 -1.24 25.99
N ARG A 184 -20.37 -2.42 26.60
CA ARG A 184 -19.30 -3.28 27.13
C ARG A 184 -19.06 -4.45 26.17
N ILE A 185 -17.96 -4.41 25.41
CA ILE A 185 -17.62 -5.41 24.37
C ILE A 185 -16.22 -5.95 24.64
N GLU A 186 -16.08 -7.28 24.72
CA GLU A 186 -14.79 -7.95 24.97
C GLU A 186 -14.02 -7.38 26.18
N GLY A 187 -14.78 -7.03 27.24
CA GLY A 187 -14.23 -6.45 28.46
C GLY A 187 -13.79 -4.99 28.37
N LEU A 188 -14.05 -4.30 27.25
CA LEU A 188 -13.78 -2.88 27.04
C LEU A 188 -15.07 -2.08 27.02
N ASP A 189 -15.03 -0.86 27.55
CA ASP A 189 -16.05 0.13 27.26
C ASP A 189 -15.76 0.72 25.88
N VAL A 190 -16.77 0.71 25.01
CA VAL A 190 -16.66 1.23 23.64
C VAL A 190 -17.86 2.10 23.30
N THR A 191 -17.72 3.00 22.34
CA THR A 191 -18.85 3.69 21.72
C THR A 191 -19.02 3.19 20.30
N CYS A 192 -20.15 2.55 20.02
CA CYS A 192 -20.58 2.20 18.68
C CYS A 192 -21.41 3.35 18.12
N ILE A 193 -20.91 4.05 17.10
CA ILE A 193 -21.55 5.26 16.56
C ILE A 193 -21.57 5.24 15.04
N ASP A 194 -22.67 5.70 14.44
CA ASP A 194 -22.77 5.93 13.00
C ASP A 194 -23.02 7.41 12.72
N ALA A 195 -21.93 8.16 12.51
CA ALA A 195 -21.94 9.57 12.17
C ALA A 195 -21.05 9.78 10.95
N ALA A 196 -21.66 9.83 9.76
CA ALA A 196 -21.04 9.76 8.43
C ALA A 196 -20.28 8.45 8.10
N MET A 197 -19.92 7.66 9.11
CA MET A 197 -19.29 6.35 9.01
C MET A 197 -19.55 5.57 10.30
N PRO A 198 -19.88 4.26 10.23
CA PRO A 198 -19.91 3.40 11.40
C PRO A 198 -18.52 3.25 12.03
N LEU A 199 -18.38 3.64 13.29
CA LEU A 199 -17.16 3.56 14.09
C LEU A 199 -17.40 2.71 15.35
N VAL A 200 -16.33 2.05 15.81
CA VAL A 200 -16.21 1.57 17.18
C VAL A 200 -15.04 2.28 17.84
N ILE A 201 -15.33 3.14 18.82
CA ILE A 201 -14.35 3.98 19.49
C ILE A 201 -13.97 3.32 20.82
N MET A 202 -12.67 3.18 21.07
CA MET A 202 -12.07 2.63 22.29
C MET A 202 -11.16 3.68 22.92
N ARG A 203 -11.01 3.68 24.25
CA ARG A 203 -10.04 4.55 24.91
C ARG A 203 -8.63 3.95 24.83
N ALA A 204 -7.64 4.77 24.53
CA ALA A 204 -6.24 4.33 24.48
C ALA A 204 -5.80 3.67 25.79
N ARG A 205 -6.15 4.28 26.94
CA ARG A 205 -5.78 3.77 28.27
C ARG A 205 -6.33 2.38 28.56
N ASP A 206 -7.52 2.04 28.06
CA ASP A 206 -8.17 0.74 28.29
C ASP A 206 -7.46 -0.38 27.47
N LEU A 207 -6.65 0.03 26.48
CA LEU A 207 -5.77 -0.83 25.68
C LEU A 207 -4.30 -0.79 26.14
N GLY A 208 -3.98 -0.04 27.20
CA GLY A 208 -2.59 0.14 27.65
C GLY A 208 -1.75 1.08 26.78
N LEU A 209 -2.40 1.96 26.00
CA LEU A 209 -1.77 2.87 25.06
C LEU A 209 -1.84 4.32 25.55
N SER A 210 -0.89 5.13 25.11
CA SER A 210 -0.92 6.59 25.26
C SER A 210 -1.90 7.26 24.27
N GLY A 211 -2.14 6.62 23.12
CA GLY A 211 -2.90 7.18 21.99
C GLY A 211 -2.05 8.07 21.07
N ARG A 212 -0.76 8.26 21.38
CA ARG A 212 0.19 9.06 20.60
C ARG A 212 1.17 8.21 19.78
N GLU A 213 1.07 6.89 19.84
CA GLU A 213 1.89 5.95 19.07
C GLU A 213 1.88 6.27 17.57
N THR A 214 2.95 5.94 16.86
CA THR A 214 2.94 6.10 15.40
C THR A 214 2.10 5.00 14.76
N PRO A 215 1.56 5.21 13.54
CA PRO A 215 0.89 4.15 12.79
C PRO A 215 1.75 2.89 12.65
N ALA A 216 3.07 3.05 12.52
CA ALA A 216 4.00 1.93 12.41
C ALA A 216 4.12 1.13 13.71
N ASP A 217 4.09 1.79 14.88
CA ASP A 217 4.12 1.11 16.18
C ASP A 217 2.84 0.31 16.41
N LEU A 218 1.68 0.92 16.10
CA LEU A 218 0.38 0.27 16.21
C LEU A 218 0.23 -0.91 15.23
N ASP A 219 0.75 -0.77 14.00
CA ASP A 219 0.74 -1.83 12.99
C ASP A 219 1.73 -2.97 13.32
N ALA A 220 2.76 -2.70 14.14
CA ALA A 220 3.72 -3.70 14.57
C ALA A 220 3.20 -4.56 15.74
N ASP A 221 2.26 -4.04 16.54
CA ASP A 221 1.66 -4.75 17.67
C ASP A 221 0.54 -5.70 17.25
N ARG A 222 0.91 -6.96 16.95
CA ARG A 222 -0.04 -7.99 16.52
C ARG A 222 -1.11 -8.31 17.57
N ALA A 223 -0.74 -8.32 18.85
CA ALA A 223 -1.68 -8.64 19.92
C ALA A 223 -2.76 -7.56 20.04
N LEU A 224 -2.35 -6.28 19.91
CA LEU A 224 -3.28 -5.17 19.82
C LEU A 224 -4.19 -5.29 18.59
N LEU A 225 -3.65 -5.58 17.40
CA LEU A 225 -4.44 -5.71 16.17
C LEU A 225 -5.46 -6.85 16.25
N GLU A 226 -5.09 -8.00 16.82
CA GLU A 226 -6.01 -9.12 17.06
C GLU A 226 -7.11 -8.75 18.05
N ARG A 227 -6.77 -8.02 19.12
CA ARG A 227 -7.74 -7.53 20.10
C ARG A 227 -8.71 -6.52 19.48
N ILE A 228 -8.20 -5.56 18.70
CA ILE A 228 -9.01 -4.58 17.98
C ILE A 228 -9.97 -5.27 17.00
N GLU A 229 -9.49 -6.25 16.23
CA GLU A 229 -10.32 -6.99 15.28
C GLU A 229 -11.44 -7.78 16.00
N THR A 230 -11.12 -8.39 17.14
CA THR A 230 -12.12 -9.11 17.96
C THR A 230 -13.23 -8.16 18.41
N VAL A 231 -12.86 -7.01 18.99
CA VAL A 231 -13.81 -5.96 19.40
C VAL A 231 -14.61 -5.45 18.21
N ARG A 232 -13.95 -5.20 17.06
CA ARG A 232 -14.59 -4.70 15.84
C ARG A 232 -15.66 -5.64 15.31
N ARG A 233 -15.41 -6.95 15.32
CA ARG A 233 -16.37 -7.96 14.85
C ARG A 233 -17.57 -8.03 15.78
N ALA A 234 -17.34 -8.04 17.09
CA ALA A 234 -18.41 -8.03 18.08
C ALA A 234 -19.26 -6.74 18.00
N ALA A 235 -18.61 -5.58 17.87
CA ALA A 235 -19.29 -4.30 17.64
C ALA A 235 -20.08 -4.29 16.33
N GLY A 236 -19.51 -4.82 15.23
CA GLY A 236 -20.22 -4.94 13.96
C GLY A 236 -21.52 -5.74 14.06
N ALA A 237 -21.49 -6.86 14.79
CA ALA A 237 -22.68 -7.64 15.08
C ALA A 237 -23.69 -6.86 15.94
N ALA A 238 -23.23 -6.20 17.00
CA ALA A 238 -24.07 -5.38 17.89
C ALA A 238 -24.71 -4.18 17.16
N MET A 239 -24.03 -3.62 16.16
CA MET A 239 -24.53 -2.52 15.32
C MET A 239 -25.50 -2.98 14.22
N GLY A 240 -25.79 -4.28 14.10
CA GLY A 240 -26.65 -4.84 13.06
C GLY A 240 -26.00 -4.93 11.67
N LEU A 241 -24.67 -4.86 11.57
CA LEU A 241 -23.93 -4.92 10.30
C LEU A 241 -23.64 -6.35 9.80
N GLY A 242 -23.98 -7.38 10.58
CA GLY A 242 -23.74 -8.79 10.25
C GLY A 242 -22.28 -9.22 10.43
N ASP A 243 -21.83 -10.24 9.68
CA ASP A 243 -20.42 -10.65 9.69
C ASP A 243 -19.56 -9.64 8.93
N VAL A 244 -18.78 -8.89 9.69
CA VAL A 244 -17.92 -7.83 9.16
C VAL A 244 -16.49 -8.30 8.88
N SER A 245 -16.18 -9.60 8.91
CA SER A 245 -14.84 -10.17 8.68
C SER A 245 -14.20 -9.73 7.35
N GLY A 246 -14.99 -9.70 6.28
CA GLY A 246 -14.63 -9.20 4.96
C GLY A 246 -15.02 -7.73 4.70
N SER A 247 -15.59 -7.06 5.70
CA SER A 247 -16.08 -5.68 5.58
C SER A 247 -15.04 -4.67 6.01
N VAL A 248 -15.10 -3.48 5.40
CA VAL A 248 -14.30 -2.33 5.81
C VAL A 248 -14.96 -1.52 6.92
N VAL A 249 -16.20 -1.84 7.31
CA VAL A 249 -16.96 -1.20 8.41
C VAL A 249 -17.33 -2.23 9.50
N PRO A 250 -17.52 -1.83 10.77
CA PRO A 250 -17.23 -0.50 11.30
C PRO A 250 -15.72 -0.24 11.38
N LYS A 251 -15.33 1.02 11.51
CA LYS A 251 -13.93 1.43 11.61
C LYS A 251 -13.50 1.46 13.07
N PRO A 252 -12.46 0.72 13.47
CA PRO A 252 -11.90 0.87 14.80
C PRO A 252 -11.21 2.21 14.96
N VAL A 253 -11.42 2.85 16.12
CA VAL A 253 -10.76 4.08 16.50
C VAL A 253 -10.25 3.96 17.92
N ILE A 254 -9.00 4.34 18.13
CA ILE A 254 -8.44 4.53 19.46
C ILE A 254 -8.41 6.03 19.73
N ALA A 255 -9.03 6.45 20.82
CA ALA A 255 -9.16 7.85 21.22
C ALA A 255 -8.47 8.12 22.56
N SER A 256 -7.88 9.30 22.70
CA SER A 256 -7.29 9.81 23.94
C SER A 256 -7.45 11.33 24.01
N ALA A 257 -7.18 11.91 25.18
CA ALA A 257 -7.26 13.35 25.37
C ALA A 257 -6.38 14.11 24.36
N GLY A 258 -6.87 15.27 23.92
CA GLY A 258 -6.16 16.17 23.03
C GLY A 258 -5.06 16.98 23.73
N ALA A 259 -4.72 18.12 23.13
CA ALA A 259 -3.82 19.10 23.70
C ALA A 259 -4.53 20.08 24.65
N ASP A 260 -5.84 20.23 24.48
CA ASP A 260 -6.71 21.18 25.18
C ASP A 260 -8.14 20.61 25.26
N GLU A 261 -9.06 21.37 25.86
CA GLU A 261 -10.45 20.95 26.06
C GLU A 261 -11.23 20.77 24.75
N ASP A 262 -10.81 21.44 23.67
CA ASP A 262 -11.44 21.46 22.35
C ASP A 262 -10.76 20.49 21.36
N SER A 263 -9.90 19.59 21.86
CA SER A 263 -9.19 18.63 21.01
C SER A 263 -9.24 17.20 21.54
N ILE A 264 -9.19 16.27 20.60
CA ILE A 264 -9.14 14.83 20.86
C ILE A 264 -8.07 14.20 19.98
N THR A 265 -7.24 13.34 20.54
CA THR A 265 -6.27 12.56 19.78
C THR A 265 -6.92 11.28 19.27
N SER A 266 -6.77 11.00 17.98
CA SER A 266 -7.36 9.84 17.32
C SER A 266 -6.34 9.02 16.53
N ARG A 267 -6.49 7.69 16.60
CA ARG A 267 -5.83 6.71 15.73
C ARG A 267 -6.91 5.89 15.06
N TYR A 268 -7.09 6.14 13.77
CA TYR A 268 -8.17 5.59 12.96
C TYR A 268 -7.68 4.41 12.12
N PHE A 269 -8.40 3.29 12.12
CA PHE A 269 -7.97 2.09 11.41
C PHE A 269 -8.78 1.84 10.13
N THR A 270 -8.08 1.47 9.05
CA THR A 270 -8.68 0.88 7.85
C THR A 270 -8.58 -0.64 7.92
N PRO A 271 -9.66 -1.30 8.35
CA PRO A 271 -9.82 -1.88 9.69
C PRO A 271 -8.63 -2.67 10.28
N ARG A 272 -7.68 -3.11 9.45
CA ARG A 272 -6.53 -3.96 9.81
C ARG A 272 -5.20 -3.21 9.95
N ARG A 273 -5.16 -1.93 9.56
CA ARG A 273 -3.98 -1.06 9.69
C ARG A 273 -4.38 0.32 10.18
N CYS A 274 -3.50 0.94 10.96
CA CYS A 274 -3.63 2.33 11.36
C CYS A 274 -3.44 3.23 10.14
N HIS A 275 -4.37 4.15 9.94
CA HIS A 275 -4.32 5.10 8.85
C HIS A 275 -3.22 6.14 9.12
N ALA A 276 -2.38 6.42 8.12
CA ALA A 276 -1.25 7.33 8.26
C ALA A 276 -1.64 8.79 8.56
N SER A 277 -2.89 9.16 8.26
CA SER A 277 -3.51 10.44 8.63
C SER A 277 -4.90 10.17 9.24
N HIS A 278 -5.99 10.71 8.67
CA HIS A 278 -7.36 10.41 9.11
C HIS A 278 -8.37 10.51 7.97
N ALA A 279 -9.45 9.72 8.00
CA ALA A 279 -10.58 9.90 7.10
C ALA A 279 -11.48 11.06 7.56
N VAL A 280 -11.99 11.88 6.62
CA VAL A 280 -12.92 12.98 6.93
C VAL A 280 -14.18 12.49 7.66
N THR A 281 -14.79 11.42 7.16
CA THR A 281 -15.99 10.83 7.77
C THR A 281 -15.69 10.26 9.15
N GLY A 282 -14.52 9.65 9.33
CA GLY A 282 -14.05 9.23 10.65
C GLY A 282 -13.86 10.41 11.61
N ALA A 283 -13.31 11.53 11.13
CA ALA A 283 -13.08 12.71 11.97
C ALA A 283 -14.41 13.33 12.44
N ILE A 284 -15.44 13.33 11.58
CA ILE A 284 -16.81 13.69 11.98
C ILE A 284 -17.31 12.75 13.07
N GLY A 285 -17.22 11.43 12.90
CA GLY A 285 -17.70 10.50 13.92
C GLY A 285 -16.96 10.62 15.26
N VAL A 286 -15.65 10.88 15.23
CA VAL A 286 -14.85 11.14 16.44
C VAL A 286 -15.24 12.47 17.10
N ALA A 287 -15.35 13.55 16.33
CA ALA A 287 -15.75 14.86 16.85
C ALA A 287 -17.19 14.84 17.41
N THR A 288 -18.10 14.14 16.73
CA THR A 288 -19.47 13.91 17.20
C THR A 288 -19.48 13.14 18.53
N ALA A 289 -18.71 12.05 18.64
CA ALA A 289 -18.62 11.31 19.89
C ALA A 289 -18.02 12.15 21.02
N PHE A 290 -17.01 12.98 20.72
CA PHE A 290 -16.40 13.90 21.68
C PHE A 290 -17.36 14.99 22.16
N ALA A 291 -18.19 15.53 21.26
CA ALA A 291 -19.13 16.60 21.55
C ALA A 291 -20.34 16.14 22.37
N LEU A 292 -20.82 14.92 22.13
CA LEU A 292 -21.96 14.37 22.85
C LEU A 292 -21.53 13.83 24.22
N PRO A 293 -22.32 14.06 25.29
CA PRO A 293 -22.04 13.48 26.59
C PRO A 293 -22.29 11.96 26.61
N GLY A 294 -21.69 11.27 27.57
CA GLY A 294 -21.95 9.85 27.81
C GLY A 294 -21.39 8.89 26.76
N THR A 295 -20.41 9.29 25.95
CA THR A 295 -19.62 8.40 25.09
C THR A 295 -18.26 8.11 25.74
N VAL A 296 -17.51 7.12 25.25
CA VAL A 296 -16.15 6.86 25.75
C VAL A 296 -15.16 7.97 25.43
N ALA A 297 -15.50 8.81 24.46
CA ALA A 297 -14.69 9.91 23.96
C ALA A 297 -15.19 11.28 24.44
N SER A 298 -16.27 11.38 25.22
CA SER A 298 -16.87 12.67 25.60
C SER A 298 -15.87 13.63 26.23
N SER A 299 -15.97 14.90 25.83
CA SER A 299 -15.35 16.01 26.53
C SER A 299 -15.95 16.17 27.93
N GLU A 300 -15.14 16.59 28.91
CA GLU A 300 -15.63 16.97 30.24
C GLU A 300 -16.45 18.26 30.20
N ARG A 301 -16.27 19.08 29.14
CA ARG A 301 -17.03 20.31 28.93
C ARG A 301 -18.33 20.01 28.18
N PRO A 302 -19.52 20.35 28.73
CA PRO A 302 -20.79 20.23 28.01
C PRO A 302 -20.76 21.04 26.72
N THR A 303 -21.16 20.43 25.62
CA THR A 303 -21.29 21.13 24.33
C THR A 303 -22.76 21.46 24.11
N LEU A 304 -23.12 22.74 24.21
CA LEU A 304 -24.39 23.30 23.74
C LEU A 304 -24.06 24.40 22.73
N GLY A 305 -24.66 24.36 21.55
CA GLY A 305 -24.36 25.30 20.47
C GLY A 305 -23.24 24.82 19.55
N GLN A 306 -22.63 25.77 18.83
CA GLN A 306 -21.56 25.50 17.87
C GLN A 306 -20.21 25.42 18.59
N ARG A 307 -19.43 24.38 18.30
CA ARG A 307 -18.08 24.20 18.82
C ARG A 307 -17.14 23.72 17.73
N ARG A 308 -15.93 24.27 17.69
CA ARG A 308 -14.86 23.78 16.83
C ARG A 308 -14.03 22.76 17.60
N ILE A 309 -13.93 21.54 17.06
CA ILE A 309 -13.18 20.45 17.66
C ILE A 309 -12.00 20.09 16.76
N ALA A 310 -10.80 20.03 17.33
CA ALA A 310 -9.60 19.57 16.64
C ALA A 310 -9.38 18.07 16.88
N VAL A 311 -9.55 17.26 15.83
CA VAL A 311 -9.18 15.85 15.83
C VAL A 311 -7.70 15.73 15.46
N LEU A 312 -6.86 15.50 16.46
CA LEU A 312 -5.41 15.34 16.30
C LEU A 312 -5.10 13.93 15.78
N GLN A 313 -4.38 13.85 14.67
CA GLN A 313 -4.07 12.64 13.91
C GLN A 313 -2.56 12.54 13.65
N PRO A 314 -2.01 11.38 13.21
CA PRO A 314 -0.55 11.17 13.17
C PRO A 314 0.27 12.20 12.39
N GLN A 315 -0.30 12.84 11.38
CA GLN A 315 0.31 13.84 10.52
C GLN A 315 -0.17 15.27 10.79
N GLY A 316 -0.96 15.53 11.85
CA GLY A 316 -1.46 16.88 12.15
C GLY A 316 -2.85 16.89 12.77
N ARG A 317 -3.76 17.74 12.27
CA ARG A 317 -5.11 17.91 12.82
C ARG A 317 -6.19 18.06 11.76
N ILE A 318 -7.43 17.76 12.12
CA ILE A 318 -8.64 18.08 11.35
C ILE A 318 -9.59 18.86 12.24
N GLU A 319 -9.93 20.08 11.83
CA GLU A 319 -10.94 20.88 12.51
C GLU A 319 -12.34 20.50 12.01
N VAL A 320 -13.25 20.24 12.96
CA VAL A 320 -14.66 19.94 12.71
C VAL A 320 -15.50 20.88 13.55
N ASP A 321 -16.30 21.71 12.90
CA ASP A 321 -17.33 22.53 13.54
C ASP A 321 -18.56 21.65 13.76
N VAL A 322 -18.89 21.35 15.02
CA VAL A 322 -20.08 20.59 15.40
C VAL A 322 -21.12 21.52 16.00
N GLN A 323 -22.40 21.28 15.70
CA GLN A 323 -23.54 21.93 16.35
C GLN A 323 -24.29 20.88 17.17
N VAL A 324 -24.36 21.09 18.49
CA VAL A 324 -25.09 20.23 19.43
C VAL A 324 -26.28 20.98 20.00
N ASP A 325 -27.45 20.36 19.96
CA ASP A 325 -28.64 20.85 20.66
C ASP A 325 -29.00 19.91 21.81
N GLY A 326 -29.64 20.46 22.86
CA GLY A 326 -30.02 19.72 24.06
C GLY A 326 -28.85 19.45 25.00
N ALA A 327 -29.12 18.68 26.07
CA ALA A 327 -28.13 18.32 27.09
C ALA A 327 -28.35 16.88 27.56
N GLY A 328 -27.32 16.28 28.18
CA GLY A 328 -27.40 14.91 28.68
C GLY A 328 -27.83 13.89 27.61
N ASP A 329 -28.77 13.03 27.96
CA ASP A 329 -29.27 11.95 27.08
C ASP A 329 -30.09 12.48 25.89
N GLU A 330 -30.65 13.68 26.02
CA GLU A 330 -31.41 14.37 24.96
C GLU A 330 -30.50 15.07 23.95
N ALA A 331 -29.19 15.20 24.22
CA ALA A 331 -28.28 15.87 23.30
C ALA A 331 -28.27 15.21 21.90
N ARG A 332 -28.33 16.03 20.84
CA ARG A 332 -28.33 15.60 19.43
C ARG A 332 -27.35 16.45 18.62
N ILE A 333 -26.68 15.83 17.66
CA ILE A 333 -25.94 16.58 16.63
C ILE A 333 -26.95 17.09 15.61
N GLN A 334 -26.90 18.38 15.32
CA GLN A 334 -27.62 18.97 14.21
C GLN A 334 -26.78 18.99 12.94
N ARG A 335 -25.50 19.38 13.06
CA ARG A 335 -24.61 19.58 11.91
C ARG A 335 -23.17 19.25 12.30
N ALA A 336 -22.40 18.75 11.34
CA ALA A 336 -20.95 18.77 11.40
C ALA A 336 -20.39 19.32 10.09
N ALA A 337 -19.53 20.32 10.21
CA ALA A 337 -18.89 20.95 9.08
C ALA A 337 -17.37 20.92 9.20
N LEU A 338 -16.68 20.86 8.07
CA LEU A 338 -15.23 20.97 8.04
C LEU A 338 -14.76 21.59 6.73
N VAL A 339 -13.55 22.14 6.73
CA VAL A 339 -12.94 22.72 5.54
C VAL A 339 -12.03 21.70 4.86
N ARG A 340 -12.12 21.64 3.53
CA ARG A 340 -11.21 20.92 2.63
C ARG A 340 -10.76 21.87 1.52
N THR A 341 -9.91 21.36 0.64
CA THR A 341 -9.53 22.03 -0.59
C THR A 341 -9.56 21.01 -1.73
N ALA A 342 -9.84 21.46 -2.95
CA ALA A 342 -9.77 20.63 -4.15
C ALA A 342 -9.01 21.36 -5.26
N ARG A 343 -8.60 20.64 -6.31
CA ARG A 343 -8.00 21.22 -7.51
C ARG A 343 -8.24 20.31 -8.71
N LYS A 344 -8.71 20.89 -9.82
CA LYS A 344 -8.68 20.21 -11.12
C LYS A 344 -7.23 20.02 -11.58
N ILE A 345 -6.86 18.79 -11.91
CA ILE A 345 -5.51 18.44 -12.36
C ILE A 345 -5.48 18.38 -13.89
N LEU A 346 -6.42 17.65 -14.47
CA LEU A 346 -6.51 17.40 -15.90
C LEU A 346 -7.97 17.21 -16.29
N GLN A 347 -8.32 17.61 -17.51
CA GLN A 347 -9.61 17.32 -18.13
C GLN A 347 -9.37 16.97 -19.59
N GLY A 348 -10.04 15.92 -20.07
CA GLY A 348 -9.93 15.49 -21.46
C GLY A 348 -10.54 14.11 -21.67
N ASP A 349 -10.07 13.43 -22.70
CA ASP A 349 -10.53 12.11 -23.09
C ASP A 349 -9.68 11.00 -22.47
N LEU A 350 -10.34 10.03 -21.85
CA LEU A 350 -9.72 8.83 -21.28
C LEU A 350 -10.02 7.62 -22.17
N HIS A 351 -8.96 7.00 -22.67
CA HIS A 351 -9.02 5.80 -23.48
C HIS A 351 -9.02 4.56 -22.58
N ILE A 352 -10.07 3.75 -22.68
CA ILE A 352 -10.22 2.51 -21.91
C ILE A 352 -9.80 1.32 -22.77
N PRO A 353 -8.95 0.40 -22.26
CA PRO A 353 -8.47 -0.72 -23.04
C PRO A 353 -9.54 -1.79 -23.30
N ASP A 354 -9.47 -2.41 -24.48
CA ASP A 354 -10.48 -3.36 -24.99
C ASP A 354 -10.67 -4.59 -24.11
N TYR A 355 -9.61 -5.06 -23.46
CA TYR A 355 -9.63 -6.29 -22.66
C TYR A 355 -10.58 -6.22 -21.46
N VAL A 356 -10.98 -5.02 -21.05
CA VAL A 356 -11.83 -4.80 -19.89
C VAL A 356 -13.30 -5.08 -20.21
N PHE A 357 -13.69 -4.98 -21.49
CA PHE A 357 -15.06 -5.27 -21.94
C PHE A 357 -15.21 -6.65 -22.58
N SER A 358 -14.12 -7.40 -22.71
CA SER A 358 -14.13 -8.76 -23.23
C SER A 358 -14.79 -9.71 -22.24
N LYS A 359 -15.97 -10.24 -22.57
CA LYS A 359 -16.47 -11.44 -21.89
C LYS A 359 -15.45 -12.57 -22.12
N PRO A 360 -15.19 -13.43 -21.11
CA PRO A 360 -14.41 -14.64 -21.36
C PRO A 360 -15.03 -15.38 -22.54
N SER A 361 -14.21 -15.67 -23.55
CA SER A 361 -14.66 -16.41 -24.73
C SER A 361 -15.27 -17.72 -24.26
N SER A 362 -16.49 -17.99 -24.68
CA SER A 362 -17.19 -19.26 -24.54
C SER A 362 -16.36 -20.38 -25.19
N GLY A 363 -15.42 -20.92 -24.42
CA GLY A 363 -14.56 -22.06 -24.72
C GLY A 363 -14.35 -22.95 -23.49
N ASP A 364 -14.49 -22.40 -22.27
CA ASP A 364 -14.51 -23.19 -21.04
C ASP A 364 -15.93 -23.64 -20.71
N THR A 365 -16.39 -24.68 -21.41
CA THR A 365 -17.57 -25.45 -20.98
C THR A 365 -17.10 -26.83 -20.56
N LEU A 366 -17.05 -27.09 -19.26
CA LEU A 366 -17.17 -28.39 -18.57
C LEU A 366 -17.16 -28.01 -17.07
N MET A 367 -18.21 -28.14 -16.26
CA MET A 367 -19.18 -29.22 -16.13
C MET A 367 -20.50 -28.66 -15.58
N LYS A 368 -21.63 -29.10 -16.13
CA LYS A 368 -22.97 -28.86 -15.56
C LYS A 368 -23.24 -29.84 -14.41
N PRO A 369 -24.11 -29.47 -13.44
CA PRO A 369 -24.38 -30.25 -12.25
C PRO A 369 -25.36 -31.40 -12.57
N VAL A 370 -25.13 -32.57 -12.00
CA VAL A 370 -26.11 -33.66 -12.00
C VAL A 370 -26.60 -33.87 -10.58
N GLN A 371 -27.82 -33.41 -10.32
CA GLN A 371 -28.63 -33.90 -9.21
C GLN A 371 -29.85 -34.64 -9.76
N ALA A 372 -30.10 -35.78 -9.12
CA ALA A 372 -31.34 -36.56 -9.05
C ALA A 372 -31.72 -37.43 -10.25
N LEU A 373 -31.48 -38.74 -10.11
CA LEU A 373 -32.54 -39.74 -10.27
C LEU A 373 -32.33 -40.91 -9.29
N ARG A 374 -33.33 -41.11 -8.43
CA ARG A 374 -33.51 -42.30 -7.59
C ARG A 374 -34.06 -43.43 -8.46
N THR A 375 -33.56 -44.66 -8.33
CA THR A 375 -34.20 -45.82 -7.66
C THR A 375 -33.67 -47.18 -8.15
N ALA A 376 -33.46 -48.06 -7.16
CA ALA A 376 -33.54 -49.53 -7.19
C ALA A 376 -32.43 -50.35 -7.88
N ALA A 377 -31.54 -50.95 -7.09
CA ALA A 377 -31.57 -52.39 -6.80
C ALA A 377 -30.48 -52.74 -5.77
N ALA A 378 -30.89 -53.39 -4.68
CA ALA A 378 -30.01 -53.93 -3.67
C ALA A 378 -29.55 -55.36 -4.05
N ALA A 379 -28.38 -55.71 -3.50
CA ALA A 379 -27.91 -57.05 -3.13
C ALA A 379 -26.84 -57.72 -3.99
N ALA A 380 -25.82 -58.20 -3.24
CA ALA A 380 -24.77 -59.17 -3.55
C ALA A 380 -23.61 -58.69 -4.44
N ALA A 381 -22.34 -58.91 -4.13
CA ALA A 381 -21.64 -59.46 -2.98
C ALA A 381 -20.13 -59.25 -3.24
N VAL A 382 -19.38 -58.88 -2.20
CA VAL A 382 -18.04 -59.40 -1.84
C VAL A 382 -16.88 -59.32 -2.86
N ALA A 383 -15.79 -58.69 -2.37
CA ALA A 383 -14.38 -58.87 -2.73
C ALA A 383 -13.84 -58.19 -4.00
N THR A 384 -13.28 -56.98 -3.78
CA THR A 384 -11.83 -56.75 -3.97
C THR A 384 -11.42 -55.49 -3.22
N ALA A 385 -10.77 -55.68 -2.07
CA ALA A 385 -9.93 -54.66 -1.46
C ALA A 385 -8.62 -54.61 -2.26
N LEU A 386 -8.45 -53.60 -3.12
CA LEU A 386 -7.14 -53.22 -3.64
C LEU A 386 -7.03 -51.69 -3.69
N THR A 387 -6.16 -51.18 -2.83
CA THR A 387 -5.33 -49.97 -2.98
C THR A 387 -6.02 -48.72 -3.50
N ALA A 388 -6.68 -47.98 -2.60
CA ALA A 388 -6.78 -46.53 -2.75
C ALA A 388 -5.35 -45.96 -2.73
N ALA A 389 -4.78 -45.74 -3.92
CA ALA A 389 -3.63 -44.87 -4.05
C ALA A 389 -3.99 -43.51 -3.41
N PRO A 390 -3.12 -42.92 -2.57
CA PRO A 390 -3.38 -41.59 -2.08
C PRO A 390 -3.50 -40.69 -3.30
N ALA A 391 -4.65 -40.01 -3.44
CA ALA A 391 -4.81 -38.98 -4.45
C ALA A 391 -3.64 -38.01 -4.31
N ALA A 392 -2.76 -37.97 -5.31
CA ALA A 392 -1.73 -36.96 -5.38
C ALA A 392 -2.44 -35.61 -5.26
N PHE A 393 -2.18 -34.87 -4.18
CA PHE A 393 -2.66 -33.51 -4.06
C PHE A 393 -2.19 -32.76 -5.30
N ALA A 394 -3.12 -32.33 -6.14
CA ALA A 394 -2.80 -31.59 -7.35
C ALA A 394 -2.24 -30.23 -6.93
N TYR A 395 -0.90 -30.09 -6.94
CA TYR A 395 -0.24 -28.83 -6.65
C TYR A 395 -0.05 -28.03 -7.96
N PRO A 396 -0.36 -26.72 -7.96
CA PRO A 396 -0.98 -25.94 -6.90
C PRO A 396 -2.52 -25.89 -7.05
N ASP A 397 -3.22 -26.01 -5.93
CA ASP A 397 -4.70 -26.01 -5.82
C ASP A 397 -5.31 -24.67 -5.36
N LYS A 398 -4.46 -23.69 -5.05
CA LYS A 398 -4.84 -22.32 -4.65
C LYS A 398 -3.78 -21.34 -5.12
N VAL A 399 -4.08 -20.06 -4.98
CA VAL A 399 -3.19 -18.95 -5.33
C VAL A 399 -1.85 -19.06 -4.57
N ILE A 400 -0.75 -18.84 -5.28
CA ILE A 400 0.59 -18.78 -4.68
C ILE A 400 0.88 -17.33 -4.29
N THR A 401 1.35 -17.11 -3.07
CA THR A 401 1.86 -15.82 -2.60
C THR A 401 3.39 -15.83 -2.70
N LEU A 402 3.96 -14.94 -3.51
CA LEU A 402 5.40 -14.70 -3.58
C LEU A 402 5.74 -13.45 -2.76
N VAL A 403 6.35 -13.68 -1.60
CA VAL A 403 6.73 -12.63 -0.66
C VAL A 403 8.04 -11.99 -1.08
N VAL A 404 8.04 -10.67 -1.22
CA VAL A 404 9.22 -9.87 -1.56
C VAL A 404 9.68 -9.10 -0.31
N PRO A 405 10.95 -9.22 0.13
CA PRO A 405 11.44 -8.68 1.40
C PRO A 405 11.75 -7.17 1.40
N THR A 406 11.24 -6.43 0.41
CA THR A 406 11.55 -5.00 0.22
C THR A 406 10.28 -4.23 -0.15
N ALA A 407 10.32 -2.90 0.00
CA ALA A 407 9.22 -2.04 -0.42
C ALA A 407 8.94 -2.19 -1.92
N ALA A 408 7.68 -2.03 -2.32
CA ALA A 408 7.27 -2.08 -3.71
C ALA A 408 7.97 -1.00 -4.56
N GLY A 409 8.16 -1.28 -5.84
CA GLY A 409 8.82 -0.37 -6.80
C GLY A 409 10.35 -0.42 -6.82
N GLY A 410 10.99 -1.26 -5.99
CA GLY A 410 12.43 -1.52 -6.04
C GLY A 410 12.83 -2.66 -7.01
N GLY A 411 14.12 -2.85 -7.25
CA GLY A 411 14.63 -3.87 -8.16
C GLY A 411 14.15 -5.30 -7.87
N ASN A 412 14.12 -5.71 -6.60
CA ASN A 412 13.61 -7.03 -6.19
C ASN A 412 12.13 -7.21 -6.56
N ASP A 413 11.32 -6.16 -6.40
CA ASP A 413 9.89 -6.17 -6.73
C ASP A 413 9.67 -6.29 -8.24
N ALA A 414 10.41 -5.50 -9.03
CA ALA A 414 10.36 -5.56 -10.48
C ALA A 414 10.78 -6.93 -11.03
N MET A 415 11.83 -7.54 -10.47
CA MET A 415 12.29 -8.88 -10.88
C MET A 415 11.29 -9.97 -10.48
N ALA A 416 10.77 -9.94 -9.24
CA ALA A 416 9.76 -10.88 -8.79
C ALA A 416 8.49 -10.82 -9.65
N ARG A 417 8.02 -9.62 -10.00
CA ARG A 417 6.88 -9.41 -10.91
C ARG A 417 7.15 -9.96 -12.30
N THR A 418 8.34 -9.69 -12.85
CA THR A 418 8.74 -10.17 -14.19
C THR A 418 8.68 -11.69 -14.27
N ILE A 419 9.14 -12.40 -13.24
CA ILE A 419 9.10 -13.87 -13.21
C ILE A 419 7.69 -14.37 -12.95
N ALA A 420 6.97 -13.77 -12.00
CA ALA A 420 5.61 -14.19 -11.63
C ALA A 420 4.63 -14.15 -12.82
N GLN A 421 4.81 -13.19 -13.75
CA GLN A 421 4.02 -13.09 -14.98
C GLN A 421 4.00 -14.36 -15.82
N LYS A 422 5.11 -15.10 -15.91
CA LYS A 422 5.19 -16.37 -16.67
C LYS A 422 5.13 -17.60 -15.76
N LEU A 423 5.64 -17.49 -14.54
CA LEU A 423 5.67 -18.62 -13.60
C LEU A 423 4.27 -19.07 -13.18
N GLY A 424 3.34 -18.12 -12.94
CA GLY A 424 1.97 -18.44 -12.55
C GLY A 424 1.24 -19.29 -13.60
N PRO A 425 1.13 -18.83 -14.87
CA PRO A 425 0.54 -19.61 -15.95
C PRO A 425 1.15 -21.00 -16.13
N LEU A 426 2.48 -21.14 -16.01
CA LEU A 426 3.14 -22.45 -16.10
C LEU A 426 2.79 -23.40 -14.95
N LEU A 427 2.50 -22.85 -13.77
CA LEU A 427 2.02 -23.60 -12.61
C LEU A 427 0.50 -23.76 -12.59
N GLY A 428 -0.23 -23.15 -13.53
CA GLY A 428 -1.69 -23.20 -13.59
C GLY A 428 -2.40 -22.40 -12.49
N GLN A 429 -1.68 -21.50 -11.80
CA GLN A 429 -2.24 -20.67 -10.72
C GLN A 429 -1.73 -19.24 -10.77
N THR A 430 -2.52 -18.31 -10.23
CA THR A 430 -2.05 -16.92 -10.09
C THR A 430 -0.97 -16.83 -9.01
N ILE A 431 0.05 -16.00 -9.25
CA ILE A 431 1.05 -15.63 -8.24
C ILE A 431 0.77 -14.19 -7.78
N ILE A 432 0.46 -13.99 -6.51
CA ILE A 432 0.31 -12.68 -5.88
C ILE A 432 1.66 -12.25 -5.30
N ILE A 433 2.10 -11.04 -5.61
CA ILE A 433 3.29 -10.44 -4.99
C ILE A 433 2.89 -9.75 -3.67
N ASP A 434 3.49 -10.17 -2.55
CA ASP A 434 3.30 -9.56 -1.23
C ASP A 434 4.60 -8.88 -0.77
N ASN A 435 4.68 -7.54 -0.89
CA ASN A 435 5.84 -6.76 -0.47
C ASN A 435 5.83 -6.54 1.06
N ARG A 436 6.72 -7.23 1.76
CA ARG A 436 6.90 -7.11 3.22
C ARG A 436 8.25 -6.49 3.55
N ALA A 437 8.29 -5.16 3.51
CA ALA A 437 9.47 -4.38 3.85
C ALA A 437 9.71 -4.30 5.36
N GLY A 438 10.96 -4.04 5.75
CA GLY A 438 11.36 -3.74 7.12
C GLY A 438 12.36 -4.74 7.70
N ALA A 439 13.11 -4.29 8.71
CA ALA A 439 14.20 -5.03 9.34
C ALA A 439 15.14 -5.72 8.33
N ASN A 440 15.45 -5.04 7.22
CA ASN A 440 16.37 -5.51 6.17
C ASN A 440 15.95 -6.85 5.54
N GLY A 441 14.63 -7.09 5.50
CA GLY A 441 14.01 -8.29 4.95
C GLY A 441 13.67 -9.36 5.99
N SER A 442 14.07 -9.19 7.26
CA SER A 442 13.82 -10.18 8.30
C SER A 442 12.33 -10.41 8.58
N ILE A 443 11.49 -9.38 8.41
CA ILE A 443 10.02 -9.50 8.61
C ILE A 443 9.43 -10.48 7.58
N ALA A 444 9.84 -10.36 6.32
CA ALA A 444 9.43 -11.25 5.25
C ALA A 444 9.97 -12.67 5.46
N SER A 445 11.25 -12.79 5.81
CA SER A 445 11.89 -14.07 6.09
C SER A 445 11.19 -14.80 7.25
N GLU A 446 10.94 -14.14 8.38
CA GLU A 446 10.24 -14.75 9.53
C GLU A 446 8.81 -15.17 9.15
N TYR A 447 8.12 -14.38 8.31
CA TYR A 447 6.79 -14.74 7.83
C TYR A 447 6.80 -16.01 6.97
N VAL A 448 7.71 -16.10 5.99
CA VAL A 448 7.79 -17.28 5.11
C VAL A 448 8.32 -18.49 5.85
N ALA A 449 9.34 -18.35 6.69
CA ALA A 449 9.89 -19.44 7.51
C ALA A 449 8.82 -20.13 8.37
N ARG A 450 7.77 -19.40 8.78
CA ARG A 450 6.64 -19.92 9.58
C ARG A 450 5.41 -20.33 8.77
N ALA A 451 5.42 -20.12 7.45
CA ALA A 451 4.29 -20.49 6.61
C ALA A 451 4.15 -22.02 6.50
N ALA A 452 2.96 -22.47 6.08
CA ALA A 452 2.75 -23.88 5.81
C ALA A 452 3.73 -24.35 4.72
N PRO A 453 4.40 -25.51 4.89
CA PRO A 453 5.33 -26.04 3.90
C PRO A 453 4.59 -26.75 2.76
N ASP A 454 3.58 -26.08 2.18
CA ASP A 454 2.72 -26.60 1.11
C ASP A 454 3.07 -26.03 -0.27
N GLY A 455 4.04 -25.11 -0.34
CA GLY A 455 4.51 -24.48 -1.57
C GLY A 455 3.64 -23.32 -2.06
N HIS A 456 2.61 -22.89 -1.33
CA HIS A 456 1.77 -21.76 -1.73
C HIS A 456 2.23 -20.42 -1.14
N THR A 457 3.18 -20.43 -0.21
CA THR A 457 3.88 -19.23 0.22
C THR A 457 5.35 -19.37 -0.13
N LEU A 458 5.83 -18.57 -1.07
CA LEU A 458 7.20 -18.55 -1.53
C LEU A 458 7.87 -17.23 -1.14
N MET A 459 9.20 -17.20 -1.15
CA MET A 459 9.98 -16.00 -0.93
C MET A 459 10.85 -15.70 -2.15
N PHE A 460 10.82 -14.45 -2.59
CA PHE A 460 11.84 -13.89 -3.47
C PHE A 460 13.02 -13.42 -2.61
N GLY A 461 13.88 -14.38 -2.26
CA GLY A 461 15.07 -14.15 -1.46
C GLY A 461 16.21 -13.51 -2.26
N TYR A 462 17.17 -12.95 -1.55
CA TYR A 462 18.38 -12.40 -2.16
C TYR A 462 19.53 -12.47 -1.14
N ILE A 463 20.74 -12.10 -1.58
CA ILE A 463 21.95 -12.10 -0.74
C ILE A 463 21.77 -11.41 0.62
N GLY A 464 20.96 -10.35 0.68
CA GLY A 464 20.67 -9.63 1.92
C GLY A 464 19.97 -10.51 2.96
N THR A 465 18.89 -11.19 2.58
CA THR A 465 18.09 -12.01 3.51
C THR A 465 18.73 -13.34 3.86
N HIS A 466 19.55 -13.91 2.98
CA HIS A 466 20.06 -15.27 3.15
C HIS A 466 21.56 -15.35 3.48
N ALA A 467 22.29 -14.24 3.43
CA ALA A 467 23.72 -14.24 3.77
C ALA A 467 24.15 -13.03 4.59
N MET A 468 23.97 -11.80 4.09
CA MET A 468 24.54 -10.60 4.70
C MET A 468 23.88 -10.21 6.03
N ASN A 469 22.55 -10.08 6.06
CA ASN A 469 21.85 -9.71 7.29
C ASN A 469 22.03 -10.76 8.40
N PRO A 470 21.88 -12.09 8.14
CA PRO A 470 22.20 -13.13 9.12
C PRO A 470 23.68 -13.20 9.53
N ALA A 471 24.60 -12.68 8.71
CA ALA A 471 26.02 -12.57 9.07
C ALA A 471 26.30 -11.38 9.99
N LEU A 472 25.56 -10.28 9.83
CA LEU A 472 25.74 -9.06 10.62
C LEU A 472 25.11 -9.14 12.00
N GLN A 473 23.96 -9.80 12.12
CA GLN A 473 23.18 -9.82 13.35
C GLN A 473 22.43 -11.13 13.56
N LYS A 474 22.01 -11.37 14.80
CA LYS A 474 21.17 -12.52 15.16
C LYS A 474 19.72 -12.25 14.73
N LEU A 475 19.15 -13.17 13.97
CA LEU A 475 17.79 -13.06 13.43
C LEU A 475 16.85 -14.10 14.03
N ARG A 476 15.54 -13.92 13.80
CA ARG A 476 14.47 -14.85 14.22
C ARG A 476 14.19 -15.97 13.22
N TYR A 477 15.08 -16.15 12.26
CA TYR A 477 15.08 -17.24 11.29
C TYR A 477 16.53 -17.65 11.02
N ASP A 478 16.71 -18.91 10.63
CA ASP A 478 17.96 -19.42 10.08
C ASP A 478 17.86 -19.44 8.54
N PRO A 479 18.76 -18.74 7.81
CA PRO A 479 18.68 -18.64 6.35
C PRO A 479 18.94 -19.96 5.60
N VAL A 480 19.41 -21.01 6.31
CA VAL A 480 19.70 -22.32 5.74
C VAL A 480 18.68 -23.36 6.23
N ALA A 481 18.37 -23.38 7.52
CA ALA A 481 17.54 -24.42 8.12
C ALA A 481 16.03 -24.17 7.96
N ASP A 482 15.59 -22.92 7.84
CA ASP A 482 14.17 -22.56 7.80
C ASP A 482 13.62 -22.39 6.38
N PHE A 483 14.44 -22.60 5.35
CA PHE A 483 14.07 -22.42 3.95
C PHE A 483 14.49 -23.61 3.09
N GLU A 484 13.60 -23.97 2.16
CA GLU A 484 13.93 -24.91 1.09
C GLU A 484 14.27 -24.12 -0.18
N PRO A 485 15.51 -24.20 -0.70
CA PRO A 485 15.89 -23.51 -1.92
C PRO A 485 15.11 -24.05 -3.12
N ILE A 486 14.57 -23.18 -3.97
CA ILE A 486 13.91 -23.59 -5.22
C ILE A 486 14.87 -23.39 -6.38
N GLY A 487 15.43 -22.20 -6.58
CA GLY A 487 16.34 -21.95 -7.71
C GLY A 487 16.84 -20.52 -7.78
N LEU A 488 18.07 -20.37 -8.27
CA LEU A 488 18.65 -19.06 -8.57
C LEU A 488 17.90 -18.43 -9.74
N VAL A 489 17.73 -17.12 -9.67
CA VAL A 489 17.11 -16.31 -10.72
C VAL A 489 18.18 -15.61 -11.55
N GLY A 490 19.16 -15.03 -10.87
CA GLY A 490 20.20 -14.25 -11.50
C GLY A 490 21.01 -13.44 -10.50
N SER A 491 21.94 -12.64 -11.01
CA SER A 491 22.77 -11.74 -10.23
C SER A 491 22.86 -10.36 -10.86
N SER A 492 23.24 -9.35 -10.07
CA SER A 492 23.49 -8.00 -10.54
C SER A 492 24.66 -7.41 -9.77
N PRO A 493 25.66 -6.82 -10.43
CA PRO A 493 26.75 -6.17 -9.72
C PRO A 493 26.25 -4.92 -9.00
N THR A 494 26.92 -4.55 -7.91
CA THR A 494 26.65 -3.29 -7.24
C THR A 494 27.30 -2.13 -8.00
N LEU A 495 26.59 -1.01 -8.14
CA LEU A 495 27.06 0.19 -8.83
C LEU A 495 27.12 1.34 -7.83
N MET A 496 28.30 1.96 -7.70
CA MET A 496 28.42 3.24 -7.01
C MET A 496 27.84 4.35 -7.89
N VAL A 497 26.88 5.09 -7.35
CA VAL A 497 26.24 6.22 -8.02
C VAL A 497 26.28 7.47 -7.17
N THR A 498 26.17 8.61 -7.82
CA THR A 498 25.97 9.90 -7.16
C THR A 498 24.80 10.67 -7.76
N ASN A 499 24.23 11.58 -6.98
CA ASN A 499 23.29 12.57 -7.47
C ASN A 499 23.89 13.36 -8.64
N ALA A 500 23.12 13.63 -9.69
CA ALA A 500 23.61 14.31 -10.88
C ALA A 500 24.15 15.74 -10.63
N ALA A 501 23.65 16.44 -9.60
CA ALA A 501 24.08 17.79 -9.24
C ALA A 501 25.19 17.81 -8.17
N ALA A 502 25.59 16.66 -7.63
CA ALA A 502 26.66 16.61 -6.64
C ALA A 502 27.99 17.03 -7.29
N PRO A 503 28.82 17.84 -6.61
CA PRO A 503 30.11 18.28 -7.13
C PRO A 503 31.17 17.17 -6.99
N ILE A 504 30.90 15.99 -7.54
CA ILE A 504 31.75 14.79 -7.49
C ILE A 504 32.06 14.33 -8.92
N LYS A 505 33.32 14.41 -9.30
CA LYS A 505 33.79 14.12 -10.67
C LYS A 505 33.95 12.62 -10.93
N ASP A 506 34.65 11.94 -10.04
CA ASP A 506 34.93 10.51 -10.09
C ASP A 506 35.17 9.98 -8.66
N VAL A 507 35.50 8.68 -8.53
CA VAL A 507 35.76 8.06 -7.21
C VAL A 507 37.00 8.68 -6.53
N LYS A 508 38.04 9.05 -7.27
CA LYS A 508 39.26 9.64 -6.71
C LYS A 508 38.97 11.01 -6.12
N ASP A 509 38.17 11.82 -6.83
CA ASP A 509 37.67 13.11 -6.36
C ASP A 509 36.80 12.94 -5.10
N LEU A 510 35.90 11.96 -5.05
CA LEU A 510 35.12 11.69 -3.83
C LEU A 510 36.05 11.36 -2.66
N VAL A 511 37.01 10.46 -2.84
CA VAL A 511 37.95 10.05 -1.78
C VAL A 511 38.75 11.26 -1.29
N ALA A 512 39.25 12.11 -2.20
CA ALA A 512 39.96 13.33 -1.82
C ALA A 512 39.06 14.29 -1.02
N GLN A 513 37.81 14.49 -1.44
CA GLN A 513 36.87 15.35 -0.74
C GLN A 513 36.47 14.81 0.64
N LEU A 514 36.25 13.49 0.78
CA LEU A 514 35.93 12.86 2.07
C LEU A 514 37.13 12.90 3.04
N LYS A 515 38.37 12.75 2.54
CA LYS A 515 39.57 12.92 3.37
C LYS A 515 39.74 14.36 3.88
N ALA A 516 39.39 15.34 3.05
CA ALA A 516 39.45 16.75 3.43
C ALA A 516 38.28 17.16 4.35
N LYS A 517 37.07 16.62 4.12
CA LYS A 517 35.83 16.97 4.80
C LYS A 517 34.92 15.74 4.98
N PRO A 518 35.11 14.94 6.04
CA PRO A 518 34.40 13.66 6.22
C PRO A 518 32.89 13.81 6.38
N ASP A 519 32.40 14.94 6.90
CA ASP A 519 30.98 15.16 7.18
C ASP A 519 30.20 15.76 6.00
N LYS A 520 30.87 15.99 4.86
CA LYS A 520 30.27 16.71 3.72
C LYS A 520 29.28 15.87 2.92
N PHE A 521 29.48 14.57 2.85
CA PHE A 521 28.67 13.68 2.03
C PHE A 521 28.10 12.55 2.86
N THR A 522 26.88 12.18 2.53
CA THR A 522 26.19 11.02 3.10
C THR A 522 25.90 9.99 2.02
N TYR A 523 25.80 8.72 2.43
CA TYR A 523 25.38 7.65 1.55
C TYR A 523 24.03 7.08 1.96
N ALA A 524 23.20 6.73 0.99
CA ALA A 524 21.98 5.96 1.23
C ALA A 524 22.25 4.45 1.16
N SER A 525 21.57 3.69 2.01
CA SER A 525 21.53 2.23 1.93
C SER A 525 20.08 1.73 1.91
N ALA A 526 19.87 0.52 1.40
CA ALA A 526 18.58 -0.16 1.47
C ALA A 526 18.28 -0.75 2.87
N GLY A 527 19.05 -0.33 3.89
CA GLY A 527 19.00 -0.81 5.26
C GLY A 527 20.31 -1.45 5.72
N ASN A 528 20.54 -1.49 7.03
CA ASN A 528 21.76 -2.06 7.61
C ASN A 528 21.82 -3.58 7.34
N GLY A 529 22.98 -4.08 6.94
CA GLY A 529 23.13 -5.50 6.59
C GLY A 529 22.64 -5.88 5.18
N THR A 530 22.39 -4.89 4.31
CA THR A 530 22.11 -5.11 2.88
C THR A 530 23.36 -4.91 2.02
N ALA A 531 23.35 -5.36 0.76
CA ALA A 531 24.47 -5.19 -0.16
C ALA A 531 24.93 -3.73 -0.34
N PRO A 532 24.03 -2.73 -0.47
CA PRO A 532 24.43 -1.33 -0.49
C PRO A 532 25.19 -0.88 0.78
N HIS A 533 24.79 -1.37 1.95
CA HIS A 533 25.47 -1.08 3.21
C HIS A 533 26.88 -1.69 3.23
N TYR A 534 27.01 -2.98 2.90
CA TYR A 534 28.32 -3.64 2.84
C TYR A 534 29.25 -3.00 1.81
N ALA A 535 28.74 -2.63 0.63
CA ALA A 535 29.54 -1.94 -0.38
C ALA A 535 30.06 -0.59 0.11
N ALA A 536 29.23 0.19 0.80
CA ALA A 536 29.63 1.46 1.39
C ALA A 536 30.67 1.28 2.51
N GLU A 537 30.49 0.31 3.39
CA GLU A 537 31.43 0.05 4.48
C GLU A 537 32.78 -0.50 3.98
N LEU A 538 32.77 -1.39 2.98
CA LEU A 538 34.00 -1.84 2.31
C LEU A 538 34.71 -0.69 1.59
N PHE A 539 33.95 0.22 0.95
CA PHE A 539 34.52 1.43 0.36
C PHE A 539 35.16 2.32 1.42
N LYS A 540 34.47 2.61 2.53
CA LYS A 540 34.99 3.41 3.64
C LYS A 540 36.29 2.82 4.17
N LEU A 541 36.30 1.52 4.45
CA LEU A 541 37.46 0.80 4.97
C LEU A 541 38.65 0.87 4.00
N ASN A 542 38.44 0.52 2.72
CA ASN A 542 39.54 0.36 1.78
C ASN A 542 40.02 1.69 1.18
N ALA A 543 39.16 2.71 1.12
CA ALA A 543 39.56 4.07 0.73
C ALA A 543 40.15 4.87 1.91
N GLY A 544 39.99 4.39 3.15
CA GLY A 544 40.40 5.08 4.36
C GLY A 544 39.64 6.39 4.57
N VAL A 545 38.31 6.34 4.46
CA VAL A 545 37.42 7.50 4.57
C VAL A 545 36.27 7.24 5.54
N VAL A 546 35.71 8.33 6.07
CA VAL A 546 34.48 8.32 6.87
C VAL A 546 33.38 8.95 6.03
N MET A 547 32.18 8.37 6.10
CA MET A 547 30.99 8.86 5.39
C MET A 547 29.76 8.39 6.18
N LEU A 548 28.82 9.30 6.46
CA LEU A 548 27.62 8.99 7.23
C LEU A 548 26.63 8.19 6.37
N GLY A 549 26.12 7.08 6.92
CA GLY A 549 25.13 6.23 6.28
C GLY A 549 23.72 6.56 6.73
N ILE A 550 22.79 6.65 5.78
CA ILE A 550 21.35 6.85 6.02
C ILE A 550 20.61 5.58 5.55
N PRO A 551 20.10 4.75 6.49
CA PRO A 551 19.40 3.52 6.13
C PRO A 551 17.93 3.76 5.78
N TYR A 552 17.47 3.13 4.70
CA TYR A 552 16.07 3.18 4.26
C TYR A 552 15.42 1.80 4.31
N LYS A 553 14.08 1.74 4.24
CA LYS A 553 13.30 0.49 4.19
C LYS A 553 13.28 -0.15 2.79
N GLY A 554 14.43 -0.22 2.12
CA GLY A 554 14.61 -0.77 0.77
C GLY A 554 15.22 0.21 -0.23
N SER A 555 15.56 -0.29 -1.42
CA SER A 555 16.29 0.50 -2.43
C SER A 555 15.48 1.64 -3.06
N ALA A 556 14.17 1.49 -3.23
CA ALA A 556 13.32 2.51 -3.88
C ALA A 556 13.32 3.87 -3.15
N PRO A 557 13.06 3.95 -1.84
CA PRO A 557 13.16 5.22 -1.11
C PRO A 557 14.61 5.75 -1.05
N ALA A 558 15.62 4.87 -0.92
CA ALA A 558 17.03 5.27 -0.92
C ALA A 558 17.43 5.95 -2.25
N VAL A 559 17.09 5.33 -3.39
CA VAL A 559 17.35 5.89 -4.72
C VAL A 559 16.63 7.23 -4.90
N SER A 560 15.39 7.34 -4.44
CA SER A 560 14.61 8.58 -4.56
C SER A 560 15.30 9.73 -3.82
N ASP A 561 15.78 9.49 -2.61
CA ASP A 561 16.50 10.50 -1.82
C ASP A 561 17.87 10.84 -2.39
N THR A 562 18.58 9.86 -2.98
CA THR A 562 19.83 10.13 -3.71
C THR A 562 19.58 10.96 -4.96
N ILE A 563 18.50 10.69 -5.72
CA ILE A 563 18.08 11.52 -6.86
C ILE A 563 17.68 12.93 -6.40
N GLY A 564 17.02 13.04 -5.24
CA GLY A 564 16.65 14.32 -4.62
C GLY A 564 17.81 15.08 -3.98
N GLY A 565 19.00 14.47 -3.87
CA GLY A 565 20.19 15.07 -3.28
C GLY A 565 20.21 15.11 -1.75
N GLN A 566 19.24 14.47 -1.08
CA GLN A 566 19.22 14.31 0.39
C GLN A 566 20.41 13.46 0.85
N THR A 567 20.74 12.44 0.06
CA THR A 567 22.03 11.74 0.12
C THR A 567 22.78 11.94 -1.19
N GLN A 568 24.11 11.92 -1.16
CA GLN A 568 24.91 12.23 -2.35
C GLN A 568 25.47 10.98 -3.01
N VAL A 569 25.60 9.87 -2.28
CA VAL A 569 26.17 8.62 -2.77
C VAL A 569 25.22 7.46 -2.48
N MET A 570 25.20 6.45 -3.34
CA MET A 570 24.53 5.19 -3.07
C MET A 570 25.28 4.04 -3.76
N PHE A 571 25.11 2.82 -3.26
CA PHE A 571 25.62 1.59 -3.86
C PHE A 571 24.47 0.61 -4.20
N PRO A 572 23.50 1.00 -5.06
CA PRO A 572 22.43 0.12 -5.53
C PRO A 572 22.94 -1.04 -6.39
N SER A 573 22.10 -2.05 -6.64
CA SER A 573 22.38 -2.97 -7.77
C SER A 573 22.34 -2.21 -9.09
N LEU A 574 23.12 -2.66 -10.06
CA LEU A 574 23.08 -2.13 -11.42
C LEU A 574 21.66 -2.20 -11.99
N PHE A 575 20.96 -3.31 -11.75
CA PHE A 575 19.54 -3.47 -12.08
C PHE A 575 18.65 -2.32 -11.58
N THR A 576 18.86 -1.88 -10.34
CA THR A 576 18.08 -0.78 -9.75
C THR A 576 18.51 0.58 -10.30
N ALA A 577 19.81 0.76 -10.56
CA ALA A 577 20.38 2.07 -10.87
C ALA A 577 20.32 2.44 -12.35
N LEU A 578 20.44 1.46 -13.25
CA LEU A 578 20.67 1.68 -14.67
C LEU A 578 19.58 2.53 -15.35
N PRO A 579 18.26 2.37 -15.08
CA PRO A 579 17.25 3.26 -15.61
C PRO A 579 17.50 4.73 -15.26
N HIS A 580 17.91 4.99 -14.02
CA HIS A 580 18.15 6.34 -13.51
C HIS A 580 19.44 6.94 -14.07
N VAL A 581 20.46 6.12 -14.26
CA VAL A 581 21.70 6.49 -14.93
C VAL A 581 21.43 6.85 -16.41
N LYS A 582 20.69 6.00 -17.14
CA LYS A 582 20.30 6.27 -18.53
C LYS A 582 19.48 7.54 -18.67
N SER A 583 18.63 7.85 -17.68
CA SER A 583 17.83 9.09 -17.65
C SER A 583 18.59 10.35 -17.20
N GLY A 584 19.87 10.23 -16.82
CA GLY A 584 20.69 11.34 -16.34
C GLY A 584 20.36 11.83 -14.91
N LYS A 585 19.48 11.15 -14.18
CA LYS A 585 19.11 11.50 -12.79
C LYS A 585 20.17 11.09 -11.78
N LEU A 586 20.91 10.03 -12.09
CA LEU A 586 22.06 9.56 -11.33
C LEU A 586 23.28 9.49 -12.25
N LYS A 587 24.46 9.69 -11.69
CA LYS A 587 25.73 9.50 -12.38
C LYS A 587 26.38 8.22 -11.88
N ALA A 588 26.72 7.31 -12.81
CA ALA A 588 27.47 6.10 -12.50
C ALA A 588 28.95 6.44 -12.26
N MET A 589 29.51 5.93 -11.16
CA MET A 589 30.87 6.27 -10.71
C MET A 589 31.82 5.09 -10.88
N ALA A 590 31.45 3.93 -10.35
CA ALA A 590 32.24 2.71 -10.47
C ALA A 590 31.42 1.45 -10.18
N VAL A 591 31.76 0.34 -10.83
CA VAL A 591 31.17 -0.99 -10.60
C VAL A 591 31.93 -1.68 -9.45
N ALA A 592 31.22 -2.08 -8.41
CA ALA A 592 31.74 -2.87 -7.29
C ALA A 592 31.70 -4.37 -7.61
N GLY A 593 32.41 -4.76 -8.66
CA GLY A 593 32.53 -6.13 -9.15
C GLY A 593 33.86 -6.35 -9.88
N PRO A 594 34.18 -7.60 -10.23
CA PRO A 594 35.50 -7.97 -10.76
C PRO A 594 35.78 -7.45 -12.17
N LYS A 595 34.73 -7.08 -12.92
CA LYS A 595 34.80 -6.58 -14.30
C LYS A 595 33.80 -5.45 -14.51
N ARG A 596 34.03 -4.62 -15.54
CA ARG A 596 33.05 -3.61 -16.00
C ARG A 596 31.78 -4.28 -16.50
N SER A 597 30.68 -3.55 -16.46
CA SER A 597 29.44 -3.98 -17.10
C SER A 597 29.49 -3.69 -18.59
N ALA A 598 29.03 -4.64 -19.42
CA ALA A 598 28.89 -4.42 -20.86
C ALA A 598 27.90 -3.29 -21.20
N LEU A 599 26.95 -2.99 -20.30
CA LEU A 599 25.98 -1.91 -20.44
C LEU A 599 26.54 -0.53 -20.09
N LEU A 600 27.70 -0.50 -19.41
CA LEU A 600 28.39 0.72 -18.97
C LEU A 600 29.91 0.57 -19.20
N PRO A 601 30.38 0.42 -20.46
CA PRO A 601 31.78 0.10 -20.76
C PRO A 601 32.77 1.19 -20.31
N ASP A 602 32.30 2.44 -20.22
CA ASP A 602 33.11 3.59 -19.78
C ASP A 602 33.19 3.75 -18.26
N VAL A 603 32.34 3.03 -17.52
CA VAL A 603 32.33 3.10 -16.06
C VAL A 603 33.37 2.10 -15.53
N PRO A 604 34.40 2.57 -14.79
CA PRO A 604 35.45 1.70 -14.29
C PRO A 604 34.94 0.76 -13.19
N THR A 605 35.70 -0.27 -12.86
CA THR A 605 35.50 -0.99 -11.59
C THR A 605 36.04 -0.19 -10.40
N MET A 606 35.65 -0.53 -9.17
CA MET A 606 36.23 0.08 -7.96
C MET A 606 37.75 -0.08 -7.91
N LYS A 607 38.25 -1.25 -8.32
CA LYS A 607 39.69 -1.53 -8.43
C LYS A 607 40.38 -0.61 -9.43
N GLU A 608 39.84 -0.47 -10.63
CA GLU A 608 40.36 0.45 -11.65
C GLU A 608 40.28 1.92 -11.21
N ALA A 609 39.29 2.26 -10.39
CA ALA A 609 39.12 3.59 -9.80
C ALA A 609 40.09 3.85 -8.62
N GLY A 610 40.87 2.86 -8.19
CA GLY A 610 41.89 2.98 -7.15
C GLY A 610 41.44 2.58 -5.75
N VAL A 611 40.30 1.89 -5.62
CA VAL A 611 39.81 1.35 -4.35
C VAL A 611 39.64 -0.17 -4.48
N GLU A 612 40.65 -0.91 -4.04
CA GLU A 612 40.64 -2.36 -4.09
C GLU A 612 39.70 -2.97 -3.05
N GLY A 613 39.30 -4.24 -3.23
CA GLY A 613 38.56 -5.01 -2.22
C GLY A 613 37.08 -4.63 -2.02
N VAL A 614 36.50 -3.82 -2.91
CA VAL A 614 35.06 -3.49 -2.91
C VAL A 614 34.37 -4.29 -4.02
N GLU A 615 34.04 -5.54 -3.72
CA GLU A 615 33.37 -6.46 -4.64
C GLU A 615 32.10 -7.00 -3.97
N VAL A 616 30.95 -6.54 -4.46
CA VAL A 616 29.63 -6.88 -3.92
C VAL A 616 28.69 -7.20 -5.07
N GLU A 617 28.55 -8.49 -5.37
CA GLU A 617 27.56 -9.00 -6.30
C GLU A 617 26.26 -9.33 -5.56
N GLN A 618 25.11 -9.01 -6.16
CA GLN A 618 23.80 -9.27 -5.59
C GLN A 618 23.10 -10.38 -6.35
N TRP A 619 22.95 -11.55 -5.74
CA TRP A 619 22.19 -12.65 -6.30
C TRP A 619 20.76 -12.67 -5.76
N TYR A 620 19.84 -13.20 -6.57
CA TYR A 620 18.40 -13.32 -6.30
C TYR A 620 17.94 -14.76 -6.50
N GLY A 621 17.06 -15.27 -5.64
CA GLY A 621 16.62 -16.66 -5.69
C GLY A 621 15.22 -16.86 -5.11
N LEU A 622 14.59 -17.97 -5.49
CA LEU A 622 13.28 -18.38 -4.98
C LEU A 622 13.45 -19.41 -3.87
N PHE A 623 12.68 -19.27 -2.80
CA PHE A 623 12.71 -20.16 -1.62
C PHE A 623 11.29 -20.52 -1.18
N ALA A 624 11.11 -21.70 -0.61
CA ALA A 624 9.91 -22.11 0.10
C ALA A 624 10.21 -22.27 1.61
N PRO A 625 9.20 -22.41 2.49
CA PRO A 625 9.42 -22.78 3.88
C PRO A 625 10.12 -24.13 3.97
N ALA A 626 10.95 -24.33 5.00
CA ALA A 626 11.57 -25.63 5.25
C ALA A 626 10.53 -26.75 5.32
N LYS A 627 10.94 -27.95 4.89
CA LYS A 627 10.10 -29.17 4.81
C LYS A 627 9.03 -29.14 3.71
N THR A 628 9.04 -28.15 2.80
CA THR A 628 8.20 -28.20 1.60
C THR A 628 8.51 -29.48 0.80
N PRO A 629 7.52 -30.29 0.41
CA PRO A 629 7.76 -31.55 -0.29
C PRO A 629 8.65 -31.40 -1.51
N LYS A 630 9.63 -32.29 -1.65
CA LYS A 630 10.60 -32.27 -2.76
C LYS A 630 9.92 -32.22 -4.13
N ALA A 631 8.83 -32.96 -4.33
CA ALA A 631 8.10 -32.96 -5.60
C ALA A 631 7.55 -31.58 -5.97
N ILE A 632 7.08 -30.81 -4.97
CA ILE A 632 6.60 -29.44 -5.16
C ILE A 632 7.77 -28.51 -5.49
N VAL A 633 8.87 -28.59 -4.74
CA VAL A 633 10.08 -27.80 -5.02
C VAL A 633 10.63 -28.07 -6.43
N ASP A 634 10.70 -29.34 -6.84
CA ASP A 634 11.16 -29.75 -8.16
C ASP A 634 10.21 -29.24 -9.27
N GLN A 635 8.90 -29.27 -9.04
CA GLN A 635 7.90 -28.73 -9.98
C GLN A 635 8.05 -27.22 -10.15
N ILE A 636 8.17 -26.45 -9.05
CA ILE A 636 8.37 -25.00 -9.11
C ILE A 636 9.73 -24.68 -9.75
N ASN A 637 10.80 -25.41 -9.39
CA ASN A 637 12.12 -25.22 -9.99
C ASN A 637 12.10 -25.44 -11.51
N LYS A 638 11.43 -26.50 -11.97
CA LYS A 638 11.29 -26.77 -13.41
C LYS A 638 10.57 -25.63 -14.12
N ALA A 639 9.47 -25.15 -13.55
CA ALA A 639 8.73 -24.02 -14.11
C ALA A 639 9.56 -22.73 -14.08
N LEU A 640 10.28 -22.46 -12.99
CA LEU A 640 11.19 -21.31 -12.86
C LEU A 640 12.28 -21.34 -13.93
N ASN A 641 12.97 -22.47 -14.11
CA ASN A 641 14.00 -22.60 -15.13
C ASN A 641 13.45 -22.46 -16.56
N GLN A 642 12.19 -22.86 -16.81
CA GLN A 642 11.52 -22.57 -18.08
C GLN A 642 11.27 -21.06 -18.26
N VAL A 643 10.85 -20.35 -17.23
CA VAL A 643 10.70 -18.88 -17.27
C VAL A 643 12.03 -18.18 -17.54
N LEU A 644 13.11 -18.64 -16.90
CA LEU A 644 14.44 -18.02 -17.05
C LEU A 644 15.11 -18.34 -18.39
N ALA A 645 14.69 -19.41 -19.07
CA ALA A 645 15.12 -19.74 -20.44
C ALA A 645 14.34 -18.96 -21.52
N ASP A 646 13.29 -18.24 -21.14
CA ASP A 646 12.49 -17.44 -22.05
C ASP A 646 13.22 -16.16 -22.45
N LYS A 647 13.40 -15.95 -23.75
CA LYS A 647 14.21 -14.85 -24.30
C LYS A 647 13.67 -13.46 -23.96
N ASP A 648 12.35 -13.30 -23.79
CA ASP A 648 11.78 -12.01 -23.40
C ASP A 648 12.10 -11.70 -21.94
N ILE A 649 12.11 -12.72 -21.07
CA ILE A 649 12.44 -12.58 -19.65
C ILE A 649 13.93 -12.31 -19.48
N GLU A 650 14.78 -13.11 -20.13
CA GLU A 650 16.23 -12.91 -20.18
C GLU A 650 16.55 -11.49 -20.60
N LYS A 651 16.00 -11.05 -21.74
CA LYS A 651 16.20 -9.69 -22.25
C LYS A 651 15.72 -8.60 -21.29
N ARG A 652 14.54 -8.73 -20.69
CA ARG A 652 14.01 -7.72 -19.74
C ARG A 652 14.88 -7.57 -18.51
N ILE A 653 15.48 -8.66 -18.04
CA ILE A 653 16.35 -8.64 -16.86
C ILE A 653 17.74 -8.10 -17.24
N GLU A 654 18.30 -8.57 -18.36
CA GLU A 654 19.63 -8.17 -18.85
C GLU A 654 19.69 -6.73 -19.36
N ASP A 655 18.66 -6.20 -20.03
CA ASP A 655 18.61 -4.80 -20.50
C ASP A 655 18.73 -3.77 -19.35
N HIS A 656 18.49 -4.23 -18.12
CA HIS A 656 18.59 -3.47 -16.89
C HIS A 656 19.88 -3.77 -16.09
N GLY A 657 20.69 -4.74 -16.51
CA GLY A 657 22.00 -5.02 -15.90
C GLY A 657 21.99 -6.05 -14.77
N ALA A 658 21.08 -7.02 -14.86
CA ALA A 658 21.17 -8.27 -14.13
C ALA A 658 21.38 -9.43 -15.11
N ASP A 659 22.26 -10.37 -14.77
CA ASP A 659 22.50 -11.57 -15.55
C ASP A 659 21.51 -12.65 -15.10
N VAL A 660 20.80 -13.27 -16.04
CA VAL A 660 19.88 -14.36 -15.73
C VAL A 660 20.65 -15.67 -15.57
N GLN A 661 20.45 -16.35 -14.45
CA GLN A 661 21.11 -17.61 -14.16
C GLN A 661 20.18 -18.53 -13.38
N GLY A 662 19.59 -19.49 -14.09
CA GLY A 662 18.86 -20.60 -13.47
C GLY A 662 19.79 -21.55 -12.72
N SER A 663 19.25 -22.27 -11.75
CA SER A 663 19.98 -23.32 -11.03
C SER A 663 19.06 -24.47 -10.59
N THR A 664 19.68 -25.54 -10.10
CA THR A 664 18.98 -26.54 -9.28
C THR A 664 18.79 -26.03 -7.85
N PRO A 665 17.85 -26.61 -7.07
CA PRO A 665 17.72 -26.36 -5.62
C PRO A 665 19.04 -26.53 -4.87
N ALA A 666 19.78 -27.61 -5.16
CA ALA A 666 21.03 -27.93 -4.48
C ALA A 666 22.13 -26.88 -4.74
N GLN A 667 22.21 -26.36 -5.96
CA GLN A 667 23.16 -25.30 -6.31
C GLN A 667 22.86 -24.00 -5.56
N LEU A 668 21.59 -23.59 -5.48
CA LEU A 668 21.20 -22.42 -4.69
C LEU A 668 21.50 -22.63 -3.19
N GLY A 669 21.18 -23.81 -2.64
CA GLY A 669 21.50 -24.13 -1.25
C GLY A 669 23.01 -24.10 -0.94
N ALA A 670 23.85 -24.55 -1.88
CA ALA A 670 25.30 -24.45 -1.75
C ALA A 670 25.79 -22.99 -1.80
N LEU A 671 25.22 -22.17 -2.69
CA LEU A 671 25.51 -20.74 -2.78
C LEU A 671 25.17 -20.00 -1.48
N VAL A 672 24.00 -20.26 -0.89
CA VAL A 672 23.60 -19.65 0.39
C VAL A 672 24.61 -19.95 1.49
N LYS A 673 25.04 -21.22 1.62
CA LYS A 673 26.00 -21.64 2.64
C LYS A 673 27.37 -20.99 2.45
N SER A 674 27.87 -20.92 1.21
CA SER A 674 29.17 -20.32 0.91
C SER A 674 29.15 -18.81 1.13
N GLU A 675 28.10 -18.12 0.69
CA GLU A 675 27.94 -16.68 0.86
C GLU A 675 27.76 -16.30 2.34
N LEU A 676 26.98 -17.06 3.11
CA LEU A 676 26.85 -16.82 4.55
C LEU A 676 28.19 -16.95 5.27
N ALA A 677 29.01 -17.96 4.93
CA ALA A 677 30.35 -18.12 5.51
C ALA A 677 31.29 -16.96 5.13
N LYS A 678 31.28 -16.56 3.86
CA LYS A 678 32.04 -15.42 3.34
C LYS A 678 31.67 -14.13 4.05
N TRP A 679 30.39 -13.78 4.16
CA TRP A 679 29.96 -12.52 4.78
C TRP A 679 30.18 -12.50 6.29
N LYS A 680 30.10 -13.65 6.99
CA LYS A 680 30.54 -13.74 8.40
C LYS A 680 32.02 -13.38 8.56
N SER A 681 32.88 -13.88 7.67
CA SER A 681 34.31 -13.52 7.66
C SER A 681 34.53 -12.03 7.36
N VAL A 682 33.75 -11.44 6.46
CA VAL A 682 33.82 -10.00 6.17
C VAL A 682 33.41 -9.17 7.38
N VAL A 683 32.28 -9.49 8.04
CA VAL A 683 31.82 -8.79 9.25
C VAL A 683 32.90 -8.80 10.34
N GLN A 684 33.52 -9.96 10.58
CA GLN A 684 34.58 -10.10 11.57
C GLN A 684 35.83 -9.27 11.22
N ARG A 685 36.29 -9.32 9.96
CA ARG A 685 37.50 -8.59 9.53
C ARG A 685 37.29 -7.07 9.49
N ALA A 686 36.14 -6.63 9.01
CA ALA A 686 35.79 -5.21 8.89
C ALA A 686 35.16 -4.63 10.17
N LYS A 687 34.96 -5.46 11.20
CA LYS A 687 34.31 -5.08 12.48
C LYS A 687 32.98 -4.37 12.28
N LEU A 688 32.18 -4.85 11.32
CA LEU A 688 30.88 -4.26 11.01
C LEU A 688 29.88 -4.53 12.14
N THR A 689 29.11 -3.51 12.51
CA THR A 689 28.04 -3.58 13.48
C THR A 689 26.69 -3.42 12.81
N ALA A 690 25.62 -3.89 13.47
CA ALA A 690 24.26 -3.67 13.03
C ALA A 690 23.78 -2.22 13.24
N ASP A 691 24.41 -1.54 14.20
CA ASP A 691 24.17 -0.14 14.58
C ASP A 691 25.11 0.82 13.86
#